data_AF-A0A9D9U999-F1
#
_entry.id   AF-A0A9D9U999-F1
#
_cell.length_a   1.000
_cell.length_b   1.000
_cell.length_c   1.000
_cell.angle_alpha   90.00
_cell.angle_beta   90.00
_cell.angle_gamma   90.00
#
_symmetry.space_group_name_H-M   'P 1'
#
loop_
_entity.id
_entity.type
_entity.pdbx_description
1 polymer ?
#
loop_
_entity_poly.entity_id
_entity_poly.type
_entity_poly.pdbx_seq_one_letter_code
_entity_poly.pdbx_strand_id
1 'polypeptide(L)'
;MPLVSQMLIHARGTRGAPRKLRDPRFMREVPTSAVDATLRRVFAELSVARPELGLPFRGVEFADVLLDARADLRGDFPLLSPAAVVALLCELARVERRSGPRLSAQVAIVAQRLHLAMTRYLCTYRETAVGAVLVEPTIDPGRWAAFARRRGTLALVLCDALRSTLLLDMERRLRNPIELRRILQDRRATVVVDVLGCVQYRHERWHCRLRAQTWNEHGHYCDHASAIVRPLAPLGSWHWLDGFFNRHRELLQAAVRAAAPESDDADDWAPRLRDWLRANVRGALRRAGVMPGLRRAIRACLPYDPAQLALACRVRRVPTAPLSGFDLMELLAAEAEYRKLALESRALMHLCSVHTHPVRLAWPNEPQHLKSQLHELGLRRAGWRLLCRHGTRVYAALLRDEHDNEDMVALAIAAANLVAACQRPGLPPPELMRQLAEIEDQNTTDDPLVPMPLLRAAWDAALALPTRHARRAFAADAFARAVTWWRCARDRPSVPPGIPWAWFDARTTAWEQRERALRTADAWQWTGPVAAFECQGVRVVPLESMVALWDEGLAMRHCVGGVNFAKACLAGTRRVYSLRDARSGRRLATASCVRKPGEAWREGQVAGFANRDATRADVLAASRELLDALNAAHGANRVDESTVTGDGVRAA
;
A
#
# COMPACT_ATOMS: atom_id res chain seq x y z
N MET A 1 -24.04 -31.36 20.59
CA MET A 1 -24.23 -32.55 19.71
C MET A 1 -25.68 -32.57 19.26
N PRO A 2 -26.09 -33.01 18.05
CA PRO A 2 -25.35 -33.48 16.87
C PRO A 2 -25.69 -32.65 15.59
N LEU A 3 -24.73 -31.91 15.02
CA LEU A 3 -24.94 -31.18 13.74
C LEU A 3 -23.68 -31.06 12.87
N VAL A 4 -22.57 -31.68 13.29
CA VAL A 4 -21.26 -31.54 12.60
C VAL A 4 -21.01 -32.66 11.58
N SER A 5 -21.74 -33.78 11.63
CA SER A 5 -21.48 -34.92 10.74
C SER A 5 -22.10 -34.84 9.33
N GLN A 6 -23.04 -33.91 9.06
CA GLN A 6 -23.76 -33.88 7.77
C GLN A 6 -23.13 -32.99 6.69
N MET A 7 -22.17 -32.11 7.01
CA MET A 7 -21.63 -31.15 6.03
C MET A 7 -20.52 -31.71 5.09
N LEU A 8 -20.07 -32.97 5.27
CA LEU A 8 -18.94 -33.53 4.52
C LEU A 8 -19.31 -34.44 3.33
N ILE A 9 -20.61 -34.66 3.05
CA ILE A 9 -21.04 -35.69 2.07
C ILE A 9 -21.22 -35.14 0.63
N HIS A 10 -21.23 -33.82 0.39
CA HIS A 10 -21.64 -33.25 -0.91
C HIS A 10 -20.52 -32.83 -1.89
N ALA A 11 -19.27 -33.28 -1.71
CA ALA A 11 -18.15 -32.94 -2.60
C ALA A 11 -17.53 -34.14 -3.35
N ARG A 12 -18.35 -35.10 -3.80
CA ARG A 12 -17.89 -36.23 -4.64
C ARG A 12 -18.35 -36.04 -6.09
N GLY A 13 -17.50 -35.43 -6.91
CA GLY A 13 -17.84 -35.22 -8.32
C GLY A 13 -16.74 -34.62 -9.19
N THR A 14 -15.50 -35.11 -9.16
CA THR A 14 -14.52 -34.85 -10.23
C THR A 14 -13.58 -36.04 -10.44
N ARG A 15 -13.79 -36.77 -11.55
CA ARG A 15 -12.86 -37.78 -12.07
C ARG A 15 -11.86 -37.09 -12.98
N GLY A 16 -10.57 -37.24 -12.71
CA GLY A 16 -9.50 -36.82 -13.61
C GLY A 16 -8.12 -36.82 -12.95
N ALA A 17 -7.45 -37.98 -12.90
CA ALA A 17 -6.02 -38.07 -12.56
C ALA A 17 -5.20 -38.28 -13.85
N PRO A 18 -4.04 -37.61 -14.03
CA PRO A 18 -3.25 -37.72 -15.25
C PRO A 18 -2.50 -39.07 -15.35
N ARG A 19 -2.57 -39.69 -16.53
CA ARG A 19 -2.02 -41.02 -16.91
C ARG A 19 -0.48 -41.19 -16.76
N LYS A 20 0.29 -40.15 -16.40
CA LYS A 20 1.77 -40.16 -16.46
C LYS A 20 2.50 -40.78 -15.26
N LEU A 21 1.81 -41.23 -14.22
CA LEU A 21 2.43 -41.92 -13.05
C LEU A 21 2.49 -43.45 -13.17
N ARG A 22 2.21 -44.02 -14.35
CA ARG A 22 2.20 -45.48 -14.59
C ARG A 22 3.37 -45.99 -15.45
N ASP A 23 4.45 -45.23 -15.61
CA ASP A 23 5.63 -45.72 -16.35
C ASP A 23 6.46 -46.69 -15.47
N PRO A 24 6.47 -48.00 -15.76
CA PRO A 24 7.22 -48.99 -14.97
C PRO A 24 8.73 -48.81 -15.09
N ARG A 25 9.22 -48.03 -16.08
CA ARG A 25 10.66 -47.84 -16.31
C ARG A 25 11.33 -46.96 -15.26
N PHE A 26 10.56 -46.14 -14.53
CA PHE A 26 11.04 -45.36 -13.39
C PHE A 26 11.08 -46.16 -12.07
N MET A 27 10.57 -47.40 -12.08
CA MET A 27 10.59 -48.33 -10.94
C MET A 27 11.39 -49.59 -11.28
N ARG A 28 12.67 -49.45 -11.63
CA ARG A 28 13.59 -50.58 -11.41
C ARG A 28 13.73 -50.73 -9.90
N GLU A 29 13.21 -51.83 -9.36
CA GLU A 29 13.37 -52.19 -7.96
C GLU A 29 14.86 -52.25 -7.62
N VAL A 30 15.35 -51.30 -6.82
CA VAL A 30 16.58 -51.52 -6.07
C VAL A 30 16.28 -52.68 -5.13
N PRO A 31 16.99 -53.82 -5.25
CA PRO A 31 16.63 -55.04 -4.55
C PRO A 31 16.61 -54.77 -3.03
N THR A 32 15.62 -55.31 -2.33
CA THR A 32 15.41 -55.13 -0.89
C THR A 32 16.67 -55.45 -0.08
N SER A 33 17.52 -56.34 -0.59
CA SER A 33 18.83 -56.69 -0.04
C SER A 33 19.85 -55.54 -0.07
N ALA A 34 19.82 -54.66 -1.07
CA ALA A 34 20.72 -53.50 -1.16
C ALA A 34 20.33 -52.39 -0.18
N VAL A 35 19.03 -52.19 0.05
CA VAL A 35 18.53 -51.28 1.10
C VAL A 35 18.79 -51.85 2.49
N ASP A 36 18.60 -53.16 2.69
CA ASP A 36 18.96 -53.84 3.94
C ASP A 36 20.46 -53.74 4.23
N ALA A 37 21.33 -53.87 3.22
CA ALA A 37 22.77 -53.72 3.37
C ALA A 37 23.18 -52.27 3.69
N THR A 38 22.57 -51.28 3.01
CA THR A 38 22.77 -49.85 3.32
C THR A 38 22.28 -49.52 4.72
N LEU A 39 21.08 -49.96 5.13
CA LEU A 39 20.55 -49.73 6.47
C LEU A 39 21.41 -50.40 7.53
N ARG A 40 21.89 -51.63 7.32
CA ARG A 40 22.85 -52.30 8.22
C ARG A 40 24.20 -51.61 8.29
N ARG A 41 24.68 -51.02 7.19
CA ARG A 41 25.93 -50.25 7.15
C ARG A 41 25.79 -48.90 7.84
N VAL A 42 24.69 -48.20 7.62
CA VAL A 42 24.31 -46.99 8.37
C VAL A 42 24.12 -47.31 9.85
N PHE A 43 23.52 -48.46 10.18
CA PHE A 43 23.38 -48.98 11.54
C PHE A 43 24.74 -49.26 12.18
N ALA A 44 25.68 -49.87 11.45
CA ALA A 44 27.04 -50.12 11.93
C ALA A 44 27.84 -48.82 12.15
N GLU A 45 27.79 -47.87 11.21
CA GLU A 45 28.48 -46.58 11.34
C GLU A 45 27.88 -45.70 12.46
N LEU A 46 26.55 -45.70 12.63
CA LEU A 46 25.87 -44.98 13.73
C LEU A 46 26.06 -45.66 15.10
N SER A 47 26.27 -46.97 15.14
CA SER A 47 26.52 -47.70 16.39
C SER A 47 27.97 -47.52 16.90
N VAL A 48 28.91 -47.23 16.01
CA VAL A 48 30.33 -46.98 16.35
C VAL A 48 30.57 -45.54 16.83
N ALA A 49 29.77 -44.56 16.38
CA ALA A 49 29.95 -43.14 16.72
C ALA A 49 29.42 -42.71 18.13
N ARG A 50 29.24 -43.65 19.08
CA ARG A 50 28.25 -43.53 20.17
C ARG A 50 28.63 -42.99 21.58
N PRO A 51 29.86 -42.62 21.97
CA PRO A 51 30.03 -42.09 23.34
C PRO A 51 29.69 -40.59 23.52
N GLU A 52 29.75 -39.76 22.47
CA GLU A 52 29.84 -38.29 22.67
C GLU A 52 28.57 -37.49 22.30
N LEU A 53 27.54 -38.12 21.72
CA LEU A 53 26.51 -37.39 20.97
C LEU A 53 25.34 -36.82 21.78
N GLY A 54 25.25 -37.02 23.10
CA GLY A 54 24.37 -36.23 23.98
C GLY A 54 22.92 -36.01 23.53
N LEU A 55 22.31 -36.96 22.81
CA LEU A 55 20.92 -36.88 22.34
C LEU A 55 19.96 -37.43 23.41
N PRO A 56 18.69 -36.95 23.48
CA PRO A 56 17.74 -37.35 24.51
C PRO A 56 17.16 -38.77 24.32
N PHE A 57 17.44 -39.45 23.21
CA PHE A 57 17.02 -40.83 22.97
C PHE A 57 18.11 -41.79 23.42
N ARG A 58 17.87 -42.51 24.52
CA ARG A 58 18.81 -43.54 25.01
C ARG A 58 18.90 -44.64 23.94
N GLY A 59 20.11 -45.12 23.66
CA GLY A 59 20.46 -45.90 22.45
C GLY A 59 19.66 -47.18 22.13
N VAL A 60 18.74 -47.59 22.99
CA VAL A 60 17.75 -48.66 22.77
C VAL A 60 16.57 -48.13 21.94
N GLU A 61 16.03 -46.94 22.26
CA GLU A 61 14.87 -46.35 21.57
C GLU A 61 15.14 -46.00 20.10
N PHE A 62 16.37 -45.59 19.74
CA PHE A 62 16.72 -45.28 18.36
C PHE A 62 16.97 -46.54 17.51
N ALA A 63 17.46 -47.61 18.14
CA ALA A 63 17.60 -48.92 17.48
C ALA A 63 16.22 -49.54 17.25
N ASP A 64 15.29 -49.39 18.19
CA ASP A 64 13.91 -49.84 18.09
C ASP A 64 13.14 -49.07 17.00
N VAL A 65 13.25 -47.74 16.92
CA VAL A 65 12.66 -46.92 15.83
C VAL A 65 13.16 -47.33 14.44
N LEU A 66 14.41 -47.78 14.34
CA LEU A 66 15.03 -48.25 13.09
C LEU A 66 14.73 -49.72 12.78
N LEU A 67 14.54 -50.55 13.81
CA LEU A 67 14.10 -51.94 13.69
C LEU A 67 12.62 -52.02 13.32
N ASP A 68 11.79 -51.11 13.84
CA ASP A 68 10.41 -50.88 13.42
C ASP A 68 10.39 -50.41 11.95
N ALA A 69 11.21 -49.42 11.56
CA ALA A 69 11.35 -49.01 10.16
C ALA A 69 11.75 -50.16 9.21
N ARG A 70 12.52 -51.13 9.70
CA ARG A 70 12.97 -52.32 8.97
C ARG A 70 11.88 -53.41 8.88
N ALA A 71 11.05 -53.56 9.91
CA ALA A 71 9.87 -54.44 9.89
C ALA A 71 8.77 -53.86 8.98
N ASP A 72 8.54 -52.56 9.04
CA ASP A 72 7.49 -51.81 8.33
C ASP A 72 7.72 -51.72 6.81
N LEU A 73 8.98 -51.73 6.37
CA LEU A 73 9.34 -51.79 4.95
C LEU A 73 8.98 -53.13 4.26
N ARG A 74 8.51 -54.14 5.04
CA ARG A 74 8.20 -55.50 4.54
C ARG A 74 6.70 -55.85 4.48
N GLY A 75 5.79 -55.05 5.05
CA GLY A 75 4.34 -55.28 4.91
C GLY A 75 3.52 -54.68 6.05
N ASP A 76 2.40 -54.04 5.69
CA ASP A 76 1.40 -53.37 6.53
C ASP A 76 1.89 -52.20 7.44
N PHE A 77 1.62 -50.97 6.97
CA PHE A 77 1.93 -49.71 7.66
C PHE A 77 0.99 -49.44 8.84
N PRO A 78 1.51 -49.55 10.08
CA PRO A 78 1.44 -48.40 10.98
C PRO A 78 2.74 -48.23 11.77
N LEU A 79 3.19 -47.00 12.06
CA LEU A 79 3.71 -46.54 13.38
C LEU A 79 4.75 -45.42 13.35
N LEU A 80 5.52 -45.19 12.28
CA LEU A 80 6.44 -44.04 12.28
C LEU A 80 5.68 -42.71 12.18
N SER A 81 5.75 -41.92 13.25
CA SER A 81 5.21 -40.56 13.22
C SER A 81 5.96 -39.72 12.17
N PRO A 82 5.29 -38.78 11.48
CA PRO A 82 5.96 -37.89 10.53
C PRO A 82 7.14 -37.10 11.15
N ALA A 83 7.06 -36.79 12.45
CA ALA A 83 8.16 -36.19 13.20
C ALA A 83 9.37 -37.14 13.31
N ALA A 84 9.15 -38.44 13.54
CA ALA A 84 10.19 -39.46 13.54
C ALA A 84 10.84 -39.62 12.15
N VAL A 85 10.05 -39.53 11.07
CA VAL A 85 10.58 -39.53 9.68
C VAL A 85 11.48 -38.33 9.42
N VAL A 86 11.08 -37.12 9.84
CA VAL A 86 11.91 -35.91 9.70
C VAL A 86 13.18 -36.03 10.55
N ALA A 87 13.09 -36.51 11.78
CA ALA A 87 14.26 -36.75 12.64
C ALA A 87 15.24 -37.74 12.00
N LEU A 88 14.73 -38.84 11.43
CA LEU A 88 15.54 -39.82 10.72
C LEU A 88 16.19 -39.24 9.46
N LEU A 89 15.48 -38.41 8.70
CA LEU A 89 16.05 -37.69 7.56
C LEU A 89 17.13 -36.68 7.98
N CYS A 90 16.98 -36.02 9.13
CA CYS A 90 18.02 -35.15 9.69
C CYS A 90 19.30 -35.93 10.01
N GLU A 91 19.17 -37.13 10.61
CA GLU A 91 20.33 -37.99 10.91
C GLU A 91 20.97 -38.54 9.64
N LEU A 92 20.17 -39.00 8.68
CA LEU A 92 20.66 -39.39 7.36
C LEU A 92 21.45 -38.25 6.69
N ALA A 93 21.00 -37.00 6.84
CA ALA A 93 21.74 -35.84 6.35
C ALA A 93 23.05 -35.57 7.06
N ARG A 94 23.14 -35.86 8.36
CA ARG A 94 24.42 -35.84 9.09
C ARG A 94 25.36 -36.94 8.60
N VAL A 95 24.84 -38.15 8.34
CA VAL A 95 25.62 -39.30 7.86
C VAL A 95 26.14 -39.09 6.42
N GLU A 96 25.29 -38.66 5.49
CA GLU A 96 25.69 -38.38 4.10
C GLU A 96 26.91 -37.44 4.03
N ARG A 97 26.94 -36.42 4.88
CA ARG A 97 28.04 -35.45 4.95
C ARG A 97 29.35 -36.06 5.42
N ARG A 98 29.30 -37.03 6.35
CA ARG A 98 30.50 -37.65 6.93
C ARG A 98 31.10 -38.74 6.02
N SER A 99 30.29 -39.40 5.20
CA SER A 99 30.67 -40.68 4.60
C SER A 99 31.02 -40.63 3.10
N GLY A 100 31.23 -39.45 2.52
CA GLY A 100 31.70 -39.27 1.14
C GLY A 100 30.70 -39.63 0.03
N PRO A 101 31.05 -39.43 -1.26
CA PRO A 101 30.10 -39.41 -2.39
C PRO A 101 29.42 -40.76 -2.67
N ARG A 102 30.02 -41.89 -2.29
CA ARG A 102 29.41 -43.22 -2.48
C ARG A 102 28.29 -43.50 -1.48
N LEU A 103 28.42 -43.06 -0.22
CA LEU A 103 27.35 -43.24 0.77
C LEU A 103 26.21 -42.24 0.53
N SER A 104 26.51 -41.06 -0.03
CA SER A 104 25.52 -40.04 -0.43
C SER A 104 24.42 -40.59 -1.35
N ALA A 105 24.79 -41.34 -2.41
CA ALA A 105 23.79 -41.95 -3.30
C ALA A 105 22.86 -42.93 -2.58
N GLN A 106 23.41 -43.73 -1.64
CA GLN A 106 22.63 -44.70 -0.87
C GLN A 106 21.72 -44.02 0.16
N VAL A 107 22.23 -42.99 0.84
CA VAL A 107 21.45 -42.16 1.77
C VAL A 107 20.30 -41.45 1.04
N ALA A 108 20.55 -40.91 -0.16
CA ALA A 108 19.52 -40.29 -0.98
C ALA A 108 18.40 -41.27 -1.36
N ILE A 109 18.72 -42.53 -1.69
CA ILE A 109 17.73 -43.57 -1.98
C ILE A 109 16.88 -43.89 -0.75
N VAL A 110 17.51 -44.03 0.43
CA VAL A 110 16.79 -44.29 1.69
C VAL A 110 15.88 -43.12 2.03
N ALA A 111 16.38 -41.89 1.93
CA ALA A 111 15.62 -40.67 2.16
C ALA A 111 14.41 -40.56 1.21
N GLN A 112 14.59 -40.86 -0.07
CA GLN A 112 13.51 -40.85 -1.05
C GLN A 112 12.45 -41.91 -0.74
N ARG A 113 12.85 -43.11 -0.27
CA ARG A 113 11.91 -44.15 0.15
C ARG A 113 11.13 -43.77 1.41
N LEU A 114 11.80 -43.18 2.41
CA LEU A 114 11.15 -42.66 3.62
C LEU A 114 10.14 -41.55 3.27
N HIS A 115 10.52 -40.65 2.37
CA HIS A 115 9.63 -39.62 1.87
C HIS A 115 8.45 -40.22 1.10
N LEU A 116 8.67 -41.18 0.21
CA LEU A 116 7.60 -41.86 -0.52
C LEU A 116 6.64 -42.62 0.42
N ALA A 117 7.17 -43.26 1.45
CA ALA A 117 6.39 -43.91 2.50
C ALA A 117 5.50 -42.91 3.24
N MET A 118 6.08 -41.78 3.66
CA MET A 118 5.33 -40.70 4.29
C MET A 118 4.27 -40.10 3.33
N THR A 119 4.58 -39.94 2.04
CA THR A 119 3.62 -39.49 1.01
C THR A 119 2.50 -40.51 0.77
N ARG A 120 2.77 -41.82 0.85
CA ARG A 120 1.75 -42.86 0.79
C ARG A 120 0.88 -42.85 2.04
N TYR A 121 1.47 -42.65 3.21
CA TYR A 121 0.73 -42.43 4.45
C TYR A 121 -0.16 -41.19 4.35
N LEU A 122 0.33 -40.06 3.81
CA LEU A 122 -0.50 -38.88 3.50
C LEU A 122 -1.65 -39.21 2.55
N CYS A 123 -1.43 -40.07 1.55
CA CYS A 123 -2.46 -40.50 0.62
C CYS A 123 -3.58 -41.32 1.28
N THR A 124 -3.38 -41.93 2.45
CA THR A 124 -4.49 -42.59 3.18
C THR A 124 -5.43 -41.56 3.81
N TYR A 125 -4.94 -40.33 4.04
CA TYR A 125 -5.74 -39.19 4.50
C TYR A 125 -6.46 -38.45 3.36
N ARG A 126 -6.36 -38.90 2.11
CA ARG A 126 -6.87 -38.21 0.91
C ARG A 126 -8.39 -37.95 0.92
N GLU A 127 -9.14 -38.65 1.77
CA GLU A 127 -10.56 -38.42 1.97
C GLU A 127 -10.88 -37.13 2.75
N THR A 128 -9.89 -36.50 3.38
CA THR A 128 -10.07 -35.21 4.06
C THR A 128 -9.82 -34.03 3.11
N ALA A 129 -10.48 -32.90 3.38
CA ALA A 129 -10.35 -31.68 2.57
C ALA A 129 -8.89 -31.19 2.46
N VAL A 130 -8.06 -31.44 3.48
CA VAL A 130 -6.63 -31.12 3.47
C VAL A 130 -5.83 -32.24 2.80
N GLY A 131 -6.17 -33.51 3.06
CA GLY A 131 -5.57 -34.68 2.43
C GLY A 131 -5.60 -34.66 0.91
N ALA A 132 -6.69 -34.22 0.30
CA ALA A 132 -6.78 -34.08 -1.17
C ALA A 132 -5.77 -33.06 -1.73
N VAL A 133 -5.44 -32.02 -0.94
CA VAL A 133 -4.52 -30.95 -1.29
C VAL A 133 -3.06 -31.32 -0.98
N LEU A 134 -2.85 -32.26 -0.07
CA LEU A 134 -1.53 -32.75 0.34
C LEU A 134 -0.82 -33.56 -0.75
N VAL A 135 -1.58 -34.16 -1.66
CA VAL A 135 -1.07 -35.08 -2.69
C VAL A 135 -0.63 -34.35 -3.96
N GLU A 136 -0.93 -33.06 -4.11
CA GLU A 136 -0.42 -32.27 -5.24
C GLU A 136 1.05 -31.87 -5.00
N PRO A 137 1.99 -32.30 -5.86
CA PRO A 137 3.35 -31.77 -5.83
C PRO A 137 3.31 -30.30 -6.24
N THR A 138 3.29 -29.39 -5.27
CA THR A 138 3.22 -27.94 -5.49
C THR A 138 4.57 -27.30 -5.81
N ILE A 139 5.61 -28.11 -6.02
CA ILE A 139 6.95 -27.59 -6.23
C ILE A 139 7.20 -27.42 -7.72
N ASP A 140 7.45 -26.17 -8.13
CA ASP A 140 7.94 -25.82 -9.46
C ASP A 140 9.23 -26.61 -9.76
N PRO A 141 9.21 -27.55 -10.74
CA PRO A 141 10.35 -28.39 -11.07
C PRO A 141 11.63 -27.59 -11.44
N GLY A 142 11.48 -26.38 -11.97
CA GLY A 142 12.60 -25.51 -12.34
C GLY A 142 13.34 -24.94 -11.13
N ARG A 143 12.59 -24.47 -10.12
CA ARG A 143 13.15 -24.05 -8.82
C ARG A 143 13.75 -25.23 -8.07
N TRP A 144 13.17 -26.41 -8.23
CA TRP A 144 13.62 -27.67 -7.65
C TRP A 144 14.99 -28.10 -8.19
N ALA A 145 15.20 -28.06 -9.50
CA ALA A 145 16.46 -28.39 -10.14
C ALA A 145 17.58 -27.39 -9.84
N ALA A 146 17.26 -26.10 -9.67
CA ALA A 146 18.23 -25.08 -9.27
C ALA A 146 18.67 -25.24 -7.80
N PHE A 147 17.75 -25.62 -6.91
CA PHE A 147 18.04 -25.87 -5.50
C PHE A 147 18.84 -27.16 -5.28
N ALA A 148 18.44 -28.26 -5.93
CA ALA A 148 19.16 -29.54 -5.88
C ALA A 148 20.62 -29.40 -6.31
N ARG A 149 20.86 -28.58 -7.35
CA ARG A 149 22.20 -28.29 -7.89
C ARG A 149 23.11 -27.53 -6.91
N ARG A 150 22.56 -26.78 -5.96
CA ARG A 150 23.35 -25.95 -5.02
C ARG A 150 23.60 -26.61 -3.65
N ARG A 151 22.69 -27.46 -3.16
CA ARG A 151 22.72 -27.93 -1.76
C ARG A 151 22.43 -29.44 -1.59
N GLY A 152 22.29 -30.19 -2.68
CA GLY A 152 22.10 -31.64 -2.67
C GLY A 152 20.65 -32.09 -2.55
N THR A 153 20.39 -33.32 -2.97
CA THR A 153 19.05 -33.95 -3.05
C THR A 153 18.42 -34.13 -1.67
N LEU A 154 19.21 -34.35 -0.63
CA LEU A 154 18.71 -34.66 0.71
C LEU A 154 18.10 -33.47 1.45
N ALA A 155 18.67 -32.26 1.26
CA ALA A 155 18.08 -31.04 1.81
C ALA A 155 16.66 -30.79 1.28
N LEU A 156 16.40 -31.15 0.01
CA LEU A 156 15.07 -31.08 -0.59
C LEU A 156 14.11 -32.11 0.01
N VAL A 157 14.56 -33.36 0.13
CA VAL A 157 13.76 -34.43 0.74
C VAL A 157 13.38 -34.06 2.17
N LEU A 158 14.31 -33.47 2.92
CA LEU A 158 14.08 -32.98 4.26
C LEU A 158 13.08 -31.82 4.31
N CYS A 159 13.18 -30.84 3.41
CA CYS A 159 12.20 -29.74 3.31
C CYS A 159 10.79 -30.25 3.00
N ASP A 160 10.67 -31.24 2.12
CA ASP A 160 9.38 -31.80 1.75
C ASP A 160 8.79 -32.72 2.83
N ALA A 161 9.65 -33.46 3.53
CA ALA A 161 9.27 -34.20 4.74
C ALA A 161 8.76 -33.25 5.83
N LEU A 162 9.48 -32.17 6.08
CA LEU A 162 9.09 -31.15 7.04
C LEU A 162 7.75 -30.51 6.66
N ARG A 163 7.56 -30.13 5.38
CA ARG A 163 6.28 -29.65 4.85
C ARG A 163 5.14 -30.63 5.14
N SER A 164 5.36 -31.89 4.85
CA SER A 164 4.36 -32.95 5.00
C SER A 164 4.00 -33.20 6.47
N THR A 165 4.99 -33.24 7.35
CA THR A 165 4.81 -33.37 8.81
C THR A 165 4.00 -32.23 9.38
N LEU A 166 4.32 -30.99 8.99
CA LEU A 166 3.60 -29.80 9.45
C LEU A 166 2.16 -29.78 8.95
N LEU A 167 1.92 -30.21 7.71
CA LEU A 167 0.57 -30.30 7.18
C LEU A 167 -0.25 -31.42 7.82
N LEU A 168 0.36 -32.55 8.21
CA LEU A 168 -0.31 -33.61 8.97
C LEU A 168 -0.69 -33.15 10.38
N ASP A 169 0.21 -32.46 11.08
CA ASP A 169 -0.12 -31.86 12.38
C ASP A 169 -1.25 -30.84 12.24
N MET A 170 -1.20 -30.00 11.19
CA MET A 170 -2.28 -29.07 10.87
C MET A 170 -3.61 -29.80 10.61
N GLU A 171 -3.61 -30.87 9.84
CA GLU A 171 -4.81 -31.66 9.58
C GLU A 171 -5.37 -32.29 10.86
N ARG A 172 -4.51 -32.89 11.70
CA ARG A 172 -4.90 -33.46 13.00
C ARG A 172 -5.56 -32.40 13.87
N ARG A 173 -4.98 -31.21 13.93
CA ARG A 173 -5.55 -30.07 14.66
C ARG A 173 -6.85 -29.59 14.05
N LEU A 174 -6.98 -29.57 12.72
CA LEU A 174 -8.23 -29.18 12.06
C LEU A 174 -9.41 -30.12 12.33
N ARG A 175 -9.16 -31.36 12.77
CA ARG A 175 -10.24 -32.28 13.22
C ARG A 175 -10.85 -31.81 14.55
N ASN A 176 -10.02 -31.30 15.46
CA ASN A 176 -10.44 -30.71 16.74
C ASN A 176 -9.82 -29.31 16.87
N PRO A 177 -10.29 -28.35 16.06
CA PRO A 177 -9.56 -27.10 15.87
C PRO A 177 -9.69 -26.13 17.04
N ILE A 178 -10.61 -26.40 17.97
CA ILE A 178 -10.94 -25.53 19.09
C ILE A 178 -11.01 -26.36 20.36
N GLU A 179 -10.26 -25.94 21.36
CA GLU A 179 -10.37 -26.42 22.73
C GLU A 179 -10.85 -25.26 23.60
N LEU A 180 -11.93 -25.49 24.36
CA LEU A 180 -12.58 -24.45 25.16
C LEU A 180 -12.31 -24.74 26.63
N ARG A 181 -11.58 -23.85 27.29
CA ARG A 181 -11.25 -23.94 28.72
C ARG A 181 -11.90 -22.81 29.49
N ARG A 182 -12.53 -23.12 30.61
CA ARG A 182 -13.04 -22.13 31.56
C ARG A 182 -12.12 -22.12 32.77
N ILE A 183 -11.43 -21.00 32.97
CA ILE A 183 -10.54 -20.81 34.12
C ILE A 183 -11.30 -19.94 35.12
N LEU A 184 -11.57 -20.50 36.30
CA LEU A 184 -12.14 -19.78 37.44
C LEU A 184 -11.00 -19.44 38.39
N GLN A 185 -10.63 -18.16 38.48
CA GLN A 185 -9.62 -17.67 39.41
C GLN A 185 -10.20 -16.47 40.16
N ASP A 186 -10.23 -16.51 41.49
CA ASP A 186 -10.72 -15.42 42.35
C ASP A 186 -12.13 -14.92 42.00
N ARG A 187 -13.07 -15.84 41.74
CA ARG A 187 -14.45 -15.54 41.25
C ARG A 187 -14.51 -14.85 39.87
N ARG A 188 -13.40 -14.75 39.16
CA ARG A 188 -13.33 -14.24 37.78
C ARG A 188 -13.32 -15.41 36.81
N ALA A 189 -14.38 -15.51 36.01
CA ALA A 189 -14.46 -16.48 34.93
C ALA A 189 -13.74 -15.94 33.69
N THR A 190 -12.66 -16.61 33.28
CA THR A 190 -11.98 -16.38 32.01
C THR A 190 -12.32 -17.52 31.06
N VAL A 191 -12.82 -17.18 29.88
CA VAL A 191 -13.02 -18.15 28.79
C VAL A 191 -11.78 -18.12 27.90
N VAL A 192 -11.11 -19.26 27.77
CA VAL A 192 -9.96 -19.44 26.88
C VAL A 192 -10.39 -20.34 25.74
N VAL A 193 -10.35 -19.80 24.52
CA VAL A 193 -10.58 -20.55 23.28
C VAL A 193 -9.21 -20.79 22.64
N ASP A 194 -8.66 -21.98 22.83
CA ASP A 194 -7.42 -22.41 22.19
C ASP A 194 -7.74 -22.91 20.79
N VAL A 195 -7.10 -22.33 19.79
CA VAL A 195 -7.36 -22.56 18.38
C VAL A 195 -6.11 -23.17 17.76
N LEU A 196 -6.26 -24.40 17.27
CA LEU A 196 -5.20 -25.21 16.69
C LEU A 196 -3.99 -25.39 17.63
N GLY A 197 -4.09 -25.11 18.94
CA GLY A 197 -2.95 -25.18 19.87
C GLY A 197 -1.87 -24.14 19.63
N CYS A 198 -2.12 -23.09 18.86
CA CYS A 198 -1.10 -22.06 18.57
C CYS A 198 -1.63 -20.63 18.67
N VAL A 199 -2.95 -20.47 18.85
CA VAL A 199 -3.61 -19.19 19.09
C VAL A 199 -4.55 -19.35 20.27
N GLN A 200 -4.53 -18.42 21.21
CA GLN A 200 -5.49 -18.38 22.32
C GLN A 200 -6.27 -17.08 22.30
N TYR A 201 -7.59 -17.19 22.25
CA TYR A 201 -8.48 -16.07 22.56
C TYR A 201 -8.87 -16.14 24.04
N ARG A 202 -8.46 -15.14 24.81
CA ARG A 202 -8.80 -15.02 26.23
C ARG A 202 -9.82 -13.92 26.41
N HIS A 203 -11.01 -14.29 26.88
CA HIS A 203 -12.08 -13.36 27.21
C HIS A 203 -12.21 -13.24 28.73
N GLU A 204 -11.73 -12.12 29.26
CA GLU A 204 -11.77 -11.74 30.67
C GLU A 204 -13.01 -10.87 30.91
N ARG A 205 -14.14 -11.50 31.28
CA ARG A 205 -15.45 -10.82 31.38
C ARG A 205 -15.44 -9.59 32.30
N TRP A 206 -14.70 -9.66 33.41
CA TRP A 206 -14.62 -8.60 34.41
C TRP A 206 -13.88 -7.35 33.91
N HIS A 207 -12.89 -7.53 33.04
CA HIS A 207 -12.11 -6.43 32.48
C HIS A 207 -12.60 -6.00 31.11
N CYS A 208 -13.72 -6.58 30.63
CA CYS A 208 -14.20 -6.43 29.26
C CYS A 208 -13.09 -6.65 28.22
N ARG A 209 -12.11 -7.51 28.54
CA ARG A 209 -10.84 -7.61 27.82
C ARG A 209 -10.80 -8.88 26.99
N LEU A 210 -10.56 -8.69 25.70
CA LEU A 210 -10.29 -9.77 24.76
C LEU A 210 -8.84 -9.70 24.32
N ARG A 211 -8.07 -10.75 24.62
CA ARG A 211 -6.70 -10.90 24.11
C ARG A 211 -6.66 -12.03 23.09
N ALA A 212 -5.92 -11.83 22.01
CA ALA A 212 -5.45 -12.93 21.18
C ALA A 212 -3.96 -13.08 21.43
N GLN A 213 -3.56 -14.27 21.84
CA GLN A 213 -2.18 -14.62 22.07
C GLN A 213 -1.76 -15.63 21.02
N THR A 214 -0.49 -15.61 20.60
CA THR A 214 0.05 -16.73 19.81
C THR A 214 1.25 -17.32 20.51
N TRP A 215 1.57 -18.55 20.12
CA TRP A 215 2.73 -19.26 20.64
C TRP A 215 4.02 -18.58 20.19
N ASN A 216 4.82 -18.07 21.13
CA ASN A 216 6.09 -17.43 20.82
C ASN A 216 7.21 -18.46 20.68
N GLU A 217 8.40 -17.98 20.34
CA GLU A 217 9.58 -18.81 20.15
C GLU A 217 10.14 -19.42 21.46
N HIS A 218 9.65 -18.97 22.61
CA HIS A 218 10.04 -19.42 23.95
C HIS A 218 9.07 -20.46 24.55
N GLY A 219 8.07 -20.93 23.79
CA GLY A 219 7.14 -21.92 24.30
C GLY A 219 6.00 -21.36 25.15
N HIS A 220 5.72 -20.05 25.03
CA HIS A 220 4.67 -19.38 25.80
C HIS A 220 3.71 -18.62 24.90
N TYR A 221 2.48 -18.42 25.35
CA TYR A 221 1.54 -17.54 24.68
C TYR A 221 1.89 -16.07 24.97
N CYS A 222 2.25 -15.31 23.94
CA CYS A 222 2.48 -13.87 24.05
C CYS A 222 1.31 -13.07 23.47
N ASP A 223 1.02 -11.92 24.07
CA ASP A 223 0.07 -10.96 23.51
C ASP A 223 0.61 -10.48 22.16
N HIS A 224 -0.14 -10.70 21.08
CA HIS A 224 0.18 -10.10 19.79
C HIS A 224 -0.48 -8.74 19.65
N ALA A 225 0.21 -7.82 18.95
CA ALA A 225 -0.39 -6.59 18.47
C ALA A 225 -1.71 -6.87 17.72
N SER A 226 -2.63 -5.92 17.78
CA SER A 226 -4.02 -5.85 17.28
C SER A 226 -4.41 -6.68 16.04
N ALA A 227 -3.47 -7.03 15.16
CA ALA A 227 -3.65 -7.75 13.90
C ALA A 227 -4.32 -9.15 13.99
N ILE A 228 -4.37 -9.78 15.16
CA ILE A 228 -4.97 -11.14 15.36
C ILE A 228 -6.32 -11.06 16.09
N VAL A 229 -6.58 -9.98 16.82
CA VAL A 229 -7.84 -9.76 17.54
C VAL A 229 -8.86 -9.14 16.59
N ARG A 230 -9.46 -9.97 15.73
CA ARG A 230 -10.55 -9.57 14.83
C ARG A 230 -11.81 -10.36 15.18
N PRO A 231 -12.71 -9.85 16.03
CA PRO A 231 -13.86 -10.60 16.54
C PRO A 231 -14.76 -11.16 15.43
N LEU A 232 -14.94 -10.41 14.34
CA LEU A 232 -15.76 -10.83 13.20
C LEU A 232 -15.05 -11.72 12.19
N ALA A 233 -13.72 -11.71 12.19
CA ALA A 233 -12.89 -12.46 11.26
C ALA A 233 -11.67 -13.02 12.00
N PRO A 234 -11.87 -13.93 12.97
CA PRO A 234 -10.76 -14.54 13.68
C PRO A 234 -9.83 -15.20 12.67
N LEU A 235 -8.51 -15.20 12.93
CA LEU A 235 -7.52 -15.65 11.96
C LEU A 235 -7.68 -14.97 10.57
N GLY A 236 -8.10 -13.70 10.56
CA GLY A 236 -8.29 -12.91 9.35
C GLY A 236 -6.98 -12.65 8.62
N SER A 237 -5.91 -12.44 9.38
CA SER A 237 -4.52 -12.42 8.91
C SER A 237 -3.91 -13.83 8.95
N TRP A 238 -2.75 -14.00 8.31
CA TRP A 238 -1.98 -15.24 8.35
C TRP A 238 -0.85 -15.22 9.38
N HIS A 239 -0.76 -14.17 10.21
CA HIS A 239 0.28 -14.02 11.25
C HIS A 239 0.22 -15.11 12.32
N TRP A 240 -0.95 -15.70 12.56
CA TRP A 240 -1.06 -16.84 13.48
C TRP A 240 -0.25 -18.07 13.04
N LEU A 241 0.09 -18.19 11.76
CA LEU A 241 0.99 -19.25 11.29
C LEU A 241 2.36 -19.13 11.96
N ASP A 242 2.78 -17.94 12.39
CA ASP A 242 4.04 -17.76 13.08
C ASP A 242 4.03 -18.48 14.41
N GLY A 243 2.90 -18.40 15.13
CA GLY A 243 2.68 -19.20 16.33
C GLY A 243 2.68 -20.69 16.06
N PHE A 244 2.04 -21.12 14.96
CA PHE A 244 2.09 -22.52 14.54
C PHE A 244 3.53 -22.99 14.28
N PHE A 245 4.33 -22.23 13.53
CA PHE A 245 5.72 -22.58 13.24
C PHE A 245 6.64 -22.45 14.46
N ASN A 246 6.40 -21.49 15.36
CA ASN A 246 7.14 -21.36 16.62
C ASN A 246 6.94 -22.60 17.50
N ARG A 247 5.72 -23.16 17.51
CA ARG A 247 5.46 -24.42 18.22
C ARG A 247 6.28 -25.59 17.66
N HIS A 248 6.66 -25.52 16.38
CA HIS A 248 7.51 -26.50 15.69
C HIS A 248 8.95 -26.01 15.53
N ARG A 249 9.40 -25.02 16.33
CA ARG A 249 10.72 -24.39 16.20
C ARG A 249 11.85 -25.40 16.29
N GLU A 250 11.82 -26.32 17.25
CA GLU A 250 12.88 -27.32 17.43
C GLU A 250 13.00 -28.24 16.20
N LEU A 251 11.87 -28.67 15.64
CA LEU A 251 11.83 -29.47 14.42
C LEU A 251 12.38 -28.69 13.22
N LEU A 252 11.97 -27.43 13.07
CA LEU A 252 12.46 -26.53 12.03
C LEU A 252 13.97 -26.29 12.17
N GLN A 253 14.47 -26.01 13.38
CA GLN A 253 15.88 -25.78 13.66
C GLN A 253 16.72 -27.05 13.44
N ALA A 254 16.22 -28.21 13.84
CA ALA A 254 16.86 -29.49 13.57
C ALA A 254 16.98 -29.74 12.07
N ALA A 255 15.90 -29.47 11.31
CA ALA A 255 15.92 -29.56 9.86
C ALA A 255 16.86 -28.51 9.23
N VAL A 256 16.90 -27.30 9.79
CA VAL A 256 17.78 -26.21 9.35
C VAL A 256 19.24 -26.61 9.46
N ARG A 257 19.67 -27.03 10.66
CA ARG A 257 21.03 -27.50 10.95
C ARG A 257 21.39 -28.76 10.15
N ALA A 258 20.42 -29.63 9.88
CA ALA A 258 20.62 -30.82 9.08
C ALA A 258 20.87 -30.50 7.60
N ALA A 259 20.21 -29.48 7.04
CA ALA A 259 20.39 -29.08 5.64
C ALA A 259 21.46 -27.99 5.41
N ALA A 260 21.87 -27.22 6.43
CA ALA A 260 22.90 -26.17 6.33
C ALA A 260 23.72 -26.01 7.65
N PRO A 261 24.77 -26.83 7.87
CA PRO A 261 25.50 -26.88 9.15
C PRO A 261 26.66 -25.88 9.32
N GLU A 262 27.26 -25.41 8.23
CA GLU A 262 28.63 -24.85 8.23
C GLU A 262 28.74 -23.47 7.55
N SER A 263 27.62 -22.80 7.29
CA SER A 263 27.62 -21.48 6.65
C SER A 263 27.01 -20.42 7.57
N ASP A 264 27.59 -19.22 7.56
CA ASP A 264 26.94 -17.97 8.01
C ASP A 264 25.51 -17.82 7.40
N ASP A 265 25.20 -18.54 6.31
CA ASP A 265 23.86 -18.60 5.71
C ASP A 265 22.79 -19.32 6.55
N ALA A 266 23.11 -20.01 7.66
CA ALA A 266 22.08 -20.70 8.46
C ALA A 266 21.03 -19.70 9.02
N ASP A 267 21.50 -18.52 9.39
CA ASP A 267 20.68 -17.41 9.86
C ASP A 267 19.87 -16.77 8.72
N ASP A 268 20.36 -16.80 7.47
CA ASP A 268 19.62 -16.38 6.27
C ASP A 268 18.63 -17.47 5.79
N TRP A 269 18.92 -18.74 6.04
CA TRP A 269 18.12 -19.85 5.52
C TRP A 269 16.88 -20.14 6.36
N ALA A 270 16.96 -20.08 7.69
CA ALA A 270 15.83 -20.38 8.55
C ALA A 270 14.59 -19.48 8.26
N PRO A 271 14.74 -18.15 8.06
CA PRO A 271 13.63 -17.28 7.64
C PRO A 271 13.05 -17.67 6.27
N ARG A 272 13.90 -17.97 5.27
CA ARG A 272 13.47 -18.35 3.92
C ARG A 272 12.70 -19.67 3.89
N LEU A 273 13.19 -20.68 4.62
CA LEU A 273 12.50 -21.96 4.76
C LEU A 273 11.15 -21.76 5.45
N ARG A 274 11.11 -20.95 6.51
CA ARG A 274 9.89 -20.62 7.23
C ARG A 274 8.87 -19.91 6.32
N ASP A 275 9.29 -18.95 5.51
CA ASP A 275 8.42 -18.24 4.57
C ASP A 275 7.89 -19.16 3.47
N TRP A 276 8.75 -20.03 2.94
CA TRP A 276 8.33 -21.05 1.97
C TRP A 276 7.30 -22.02 2.56
N LEU A 277 7.53 -22.53 3.77
CA LEU A 277 6.58 -23.38 4.48
C LEU A 277 5.27 -22.63 4.75
N ARG A 278 5.35 -21.36 5.21
CA ARG A 278 4.18 -20.49 5.45
C ARG A 278 3.35 -20.33 4.18
N ALA A 279 3.99 -20.09 3.04
CA ALA A 279 3.32 -19.99 1.75
C ALA A 279 2.62 -21.31 1.34
N ASN A 280 3.27 -22.45 1.56
CA ASN A 280 2.71 -23.77 1.23
C ASN A 280 1.52 -24.13 2.12
N VAL A 281 1.65 -24.00 3.44
CA VAL A 281 0.55 -24.25 4.39
C VAL A 281 -0.63 -23.33 4.11
N ARG A 282 -0.37 -22.04 3.89
CA ARG A 282 -1.39 -21.06 3.49
C ARG A 282 -2.09 -21.46 2.19
N GLY A 283 -1.33 -21.87 1.17
CA GLY A 283 -1.88 -22.34 -0.10
C GLY A 283 -2.76 -23.57 0.07
N ALA A 284 -2.32 -24.52 0.90
CA ALA A 284 -3.06 -25.75 1.18
C ALA A 284 -4.39 -25.45 1.88
N LEU A 285 -4.37 -24.64 2.94
CA LEU A 285 -5.58 -24.23 3.68
C LEU A 285 -6.57 -23.46 2.82
N ARG A 286 -6.08 -22.65 1.87
CA ARG A 286 -6.93 -21.93 0.90
C ARG A 286 -7.62 -22.89 -0.07
N ARG A 287 -6.87 -23.81 -0.70
CA ARG A 287 -7.42 -24.80 -1.64
C ARG A 287 -8.42 -25.73 -0.96
N ALA A 288 -8.14 -26.12 0.29
CA ALA A 288 -9.03 -26.97 1.08
C ALA A 288 -10.32 -26.25 1.54
N GLY A 289 -10.41 -24.91 1.43
CA GLY A 289 -11.59 -24.15 1.81
C GLY A 289 -11.95 -24.24 3.31
N VAL A 290 -11.00 -24.61 4.18
CA VAL A 290 -11.28 -24.89 5.61
C VAL A 290 -11.44 -23.61 6.45
N MET A 291 -10.85 -22.49 6.01
CA MET A 291 -10.81 -21.26 6.81
C MET A 291 -12.20 -20.68 7.13
N PRO A 292 -13.17 -20.57 6.21
CA PRO A 292 -14.52 -20.09 6.56
C PRO A 292 -15.22 -20.95 7.63
N GLY A 293 -15.05 -22.27 7.59
CA GLY A 293 -15.58 -23.20 8.59
C GLY A 293 -14.95 -22.96 9.96
N LEU A 294 -13.62 -22.95 10.01
CA LEU A 294 -12.85 -22.67 11.22
C LEU A 294 -13.23 -21.32 11.84
N ARG A 295 -13.34 -20.26 11.03
CA ARG A 295 -13.73 -18.92 11.50
C ARG A 295 -15.14 -18.86 12.08
N ARG A 296 -16.09 -19.63 11.51
CA ARG A 296 -17.44 -19.75 12.08
C ARG A 296 -17.41 -20.46 13.42
N ALA A 297 -16.65 -21.57 13.52
CA ALA A 297 -16.50 -22.31 14.76
C ALA A 297 -15.89 -21.45 15.88
N ILE A 298 -14.83 -20.69 15.59
CA ILE A 298 -14.20 -19.80 16.57
C ILE A 298 -15.20 -18.74 17.05
N ARG A 299 -15.93 -18.09 16.13
CA ARG A 299 -16.95 -17.09 16.49
C ARG A 299 -18.06 -17.66 17.38
N ALA A 300 -18.48 -18.90 17.13
CA ALA A 300 -19.50 -19.56 17.94
C ALA A 300 -19.01 -19.89 19.37
N CYS A 301 -17.70 -20.05 19.56
CA CYS A 301 -17.10 -20.29 20.87
C CYS A 301 -16.79 -19.00 21.65
N LEU A 302 -16.72 -17.85 20.97
CA LEU A 302 -16.50 -16.57 21.63
C LEU A 302 -17.84 -16.04 22.20
N PRO A 303 -17.88 -15.64 23.48
CA PRO A 303 -19.12 -15.34 24.18
C PRO A 303 -19.64 -13.92 23.88
N TYR A 304 -19.71 -13.53 22.60
CA TYR A 304 -20.22 -12.21 22.23
C TYR A 304 -21.73 -12.21 22.05
N ASP A 305 -22.38 -11.19 22.59
CA ASP A 305 -23.74 -10.84 22.20
C ASP A 305 -23.72 -10.30 20.76
N PRO A 306 -24.52 -10.86 19.83
CA PRO A 306 -24.67 -10.31 18.48
C PRO A 306 -25.01 -8.81 18.46
N ALA A 307 -25.75 -8.31 19.44
CA ALA A 307 -26.06 -6.89 19.57
C ALA A 307 -24.83 -6.05 19.92
N GLN A 308 -23.95 -6.55 20.82
CA GLN A 308 -22.67 -5.92 21.13
C GLN A 308 -21.77 -5.85 19.89
N LEU A 309 -21.65 -6.95 19.13
CA LEU A 309 -20.86 -6.95 17.89
C LEU A 309 -21.43 -5.98 16.85
N ALA A 310 -22.75 -5.93 16.71
CA ALA A 310 -23.41 -4.99 15.80
C ALA A 310 -23.16 -3.53 16.21
N LEU A 311 -23.13 -3.24 17.50
CA LEU A 311 -22.81 -1.93 18.05
C LEU A 311 -21.32 -1.60 17.83
N ALA A 312 -20.41 -2.55 18.10
CA ALA A 312 -18.96 -2.45 17.84
C ALA A 312 -18.64 -2.12 16.39
N CYS A 313 -19.33 -2.77 15.45
CA CYS A 313 -19.16 -2.48 14.03
C CYS A 313 -19.60 -1.07 13.62
N ARG A 314 -20.48 -0.43 14.39
CA ARG A 314 -20.93 0.94 14.14
C ARG A 314 -19.98 1.98 14.75
N VAL A 315 -19.33 1.65 15.87
CA VAL A 315 -18.42 2.56 16.58
C VAL A 315 -16.96 2.41 16.18
N ARG A 316 -16.59 1.37 15.42
CA ARG A 316 -15.19 1.15 14.99
C ARG A 316 -14.55 2.42 14.44
N ARG A 317 -13.29 2.68 14.83
CA ARG A 317 -12.56 3.92 14.50
C ARG A 317 -12.40 4.21 13.01
N VAL A 318 -12.39 3.17 12.17
CA VAL A 318 -12.34 3.29 10.72
C VAL A 318 -13.51 2.49 10.14
N PRO A 319 -14.52 3.11 9.52
CA PRO A 319 -15.74 2.44 9.09
C PRO A 319 -15.54 1.36 8.03
N THR A 320 -14.37 1.30 7.39
CA THR A 320 -14.01 0.26 6.41
C THR A 320 -13.07 -0.80 6.99
N ALA A 321 -12.46 -0.53 8.14
CA ALA A 321 -11.52 -1.45 8.76
C ALA A 321 -12.22 -2.64 9.42
N PRO A 322 -11.54 -3.80 9.52
CA PRO A 322 -11.99 -4.89 10.37
C PRO A 322 -12.19 -4.40 11.81
N LEU A 323 -13.21 -4.89 12.49
CA LEU A 323 -13.38 -4.58 13.92
C LEU A 323 -12.15 -5.09 14.68
N SER A 324 -11.43 -4.20 15.35
CA SER A 324 -10.29 -4.57 16.19
C SER A 324 -10.77 -5.05 17.56
N GLY A 325 -9.93 -5.81 18.26
CA GLY A 325 -10.17 -6.15 19.66
C GLY A 325 -10.27 -4.91 20.55
N PHE A 326 -9.49 -3.88 20.23
CA PHE A 326 -9.49 -2.63 20.96
C PHE A 326 -10.84 -1.91 20.86
N ASP A 327 -11.39 -1.78 19.64
CA ASP A 327 -12.72 -1.18 19.42
C ASP A 327 -13.80 -1.91 20.24
N LEU A 328 -13.73 -3.25 20.28
CA LEU A 328 -14.69 -4.05 21.03
C LEU A 328 -14.51 -3.86 22.54
N MET A 329 -13.27 -3.82 23.04
CA MET A 329 -13.01 -3.60 24.46
C MET A 329 -13.50 -2.24 24.94
N GLU A 330 -13.23 -1.18 24.17
CA GLU A 330 -13.69 0.17 24.47
C GLU A 330 -15.22 0.22 24.54
N LEU A 331 -15.89 -0.42 23.58
CA LEU A 331 -17.34 -0.53 23.61
C LEU A 331 -17.86 -1.29 24.82
N LEU A 332 -17.25 -2.42 25.17
CA LEU A 332 -17.68 -3.23 26.31
C LEU A 332 -17.47 -2.49 27.64
N ALA A 333 -16.50 -1.58 27.73
CA ALA A 333 -16.27 -0.76 28.91
C ALA A 333 -17.33 0.34 29.09
N ALA A 334 -17.96 0.81 28.00
CA ALA A 334 -18.95 1.90 27.98
C ALA A 334 -20.26 1.49 27.26
N GLU A 335 -20.66 0.22 27.40
CA GLU A 335 -21.73 -0.35 26.57
C GLU A 335 -23.07 0.34 26.78
N ALA A 336 -23.42 0.61 28.05
CA ALA A 336 -24.69 1.23 28.40
C ALA A 336 -24.84 2.61 27.74
N GLU A 337 -23.74 3.34 27.70
CA GLU A 337 -23.67 4.68 27.16
C GLU A 337 -23.63 4.68 25.63
N TYR A 338 -22.90 3.75 25.00
CA TYR A 338 -23.00 3.56 23.55
C TYR A 338 -24.41 3.13 23.13
N ARG A 339 -25.11 2.31 23.92
CA ARG A 339 -26.52 1.95 23.67
C ARG A 339 -27.42 3.17 23.77
N LYS A 340 -27.27 4.00 24.81
CA LYS A 340 -27.99 5.27 24.98
C LYS A 340 -27.73 6.21 23.79
N LEU A 341 -26.47 6.42 23.44
CA LEU A 341 -26.08 7.27 22.30
C LEU A 341 -26.58 6.72 20.97
N ALA A 342 -26.62 5.40 20.78
CA ALA A 342 -27.17 4.79 19.58
C ALA A 342 -28.68 5.05 19.41
N LEU A 343 -29.42 5.19 20.51
CA LEU A 343 -30.83 5.55 20.53
C LEU A 343 -31.04 7.06 20.28
N GLU A 344 -30.21 7.90 20.90
CA GLU A 344 -30.35 9.36 20.83
C GLU A 344 -29.78 9.96 19.53
N SER A 345 -28.61 9.49 19.11
CA SER A 345 -27.90 10.02 17.94
C SER A 345 -26.89 9.03 17.36
N ARG A 346 -27.40 8.09 16.57
CA ARG A 346 -26.57 7.10 15.84
C ARG A 346 -25.46 7.71 14.99
N ALA A 347 -25.64 8.94 14.49
CA ALA A 347 -24.67 9.63 13.65
C ALA A 347 -23.37 9.99 14.39
N LEU A 348 -23.44 10.21 15.71
CA LEU A 348 -22.31 10.69 16.51
C LEU A 348 -21.49 9.56 17.16
N MET A 349 -21.99 8.33 17.12
CA MET A 349 -21.40 7.17 17.78
C MET A 349 -19.89 6.99 17.53
N HIS A 350 -19.44 7.19 16.29
CA HIS A 350 -18.05 7.03 15.91
C HIS A 350 -17.16 8.20 16.36
N LEU A 351 -17.72 9.39 16.55
CA LEU A 351 -16.95 10.51 17.07
C LEU A 351 -16.66 10.30 18.57
N CYS A 352 -17.57 9.63 19.29
CA CYS A 352 -17.38 9.27 20.69
C CYS A 352 -16.37 8.13 20.90
N SER A 353 -16.18 7.24 19.92
CA SER A 353 -15.20 6.15 20.00
C SER A 353 -13.75 6.55 19.77
N VAL A 354 -13.52 7.85 19.59
CA VAL A 354 -12.18 8.44 19.55
C VAL A 354 -11.75 8.90 20.95
N HIS A 355 -12.62 8.79 21.96
CA HIS A 355 -12.39 9.34 23.30
C HIS A 355 -11.13 8.76 23.99
N THR A 356 -10.68 7.58 23.58
CA THR A 356 -9.53 6.89 24.17
C THR A 356 -8.15 7.44 23.76
N HIS A 357 -8.07 8.53 22.99
CA HIS A 357 -6.82 9.21 22.59
C HIS A 357 -6.48 10.40 23.52
N PRO A 358 -5.21 10.87 23.66
CA PRO A 358 -4.74 11.97 24.52
C PRO A 358 -5.65 13.19 24.68
N VAL A 359 -6.41 13.56 23.63
CA VAL A 359 -7.49 14.56 23.73
C VAL A 359 -8.73 13.87 24.34
N ARG A 360 -8.72 13.72 25.68
CA ARG A 360 -9.81 13.08 26.45
C ARG A 360 -11.12 13.89 26.34
N LEU A 361 -11.91 13.67 25.30
CA LEU A 361 -13.32 14.10 25.20
C LEU A 361 -14.19 13.46 26.29
N ALA A 362 -14.11 13.91 27.56
CA ALA A 362 -14.74 13.26 28.72
C ALA A 362 -16.08 12.62 28.35
N TRP A 363 -16.19 11.31 28.61
CA TRP A 363 -17.29 10.51 28.13
C TRP A 363 -18.63 11.21 28.39
N PRO A 364 -19.35 11.61 27.35
CA PRO A 364 -20.48 12.50 27.51
C PRO A 364 -21.61 11.70 28.16
N ASN A 365 -21.97 12.03 29.40
CA ASN A 365 -23.20 11.53 30.02
C ASN A 365 -24.44 11.90 29.16
N GLU A 366 -24.32 12.95 28.34
CA GLU A 366 -25.35 13.47 27.44
C GLU A 366 -24.74 14.06 26.15
N PRO A 367 -25.40 13.95 24.97
CA PRO A 367 -24.93 14.53 23.70
C PRO A 367 -24.64 16.03 23.74
N GLN A 368 -25.26 16.76 24.68
CA GLN A 368 -25.03 18.18 24.88
C GLN A 368 -23.61 18.46 25.41
N HIS A 369 -23.05 17.58 26.24
CA HIS A 369 -21.68 17.73 26.73
C HIS A 369 -20.66 17.57 25.60
N LEU A 370 -20.83 16.54 24.76
CA LEU A 370 -20.01 16.34 23.56
C LEU A 370 -20.03 17.56 22.65
N LYS A 371 -21.22 18.14 22.44
CA LYS A 371 -21.38 19.35 21.63
C LYS A 371 -20.57 20.51 22.19
N SER A 372 -20.61 20.75 23.50
CA SER A 372 -19.83 21.82 24.15
C SER A 372 -18.33 21.59 23.99
N GLN A 373 -17.84 20.37 24.24
CA GLN A 373 -16.42 20.04 24.05
C GLN A 373 -15.96 20.25 22.61
N LEU A 374 -16.76 19.82 21.62
CA LEU A 374 -16.40 20.05 20.22
C LEU A 374 -16.44 21.53 19.85
N HIS A 375 -17.34 22.33 20.43
CA HIS A 375 -17.35 23.78 20.25
C HIS A 375 -16.08 24.44 20.82
N GLU A 376 -15.62 24.00 21.99
CA GLU A 376 -14.34 24.44 22.57
C GLU A 376 -13.15 24.08 21.68
N LEU A 377 -13.21 22.93 20.99
CA LEU A 377 -12.24 22.50 19.99
C LEU A 377 -12.43 23.16 18.60
N GLY A 378 -13.31 24.17 18.49
CA GLY A 378 -13.48 24.97 17.28
C GLY A 378 -14.55 24.47 16.28
N LEU A 379 -15.34 23.46 16.62
CA LEU A 379 -16.51 23.08 15.82
C LEU A 379 -17.52 24.22 15.80
N ARG A 380 -17.98 24.64 14.63
CA ARG A 380 -18.99 25.69 14.50
C ARG A 380 -20.40 25.10 14.58
N ARG A 381 -21.40 25.91 14.93
CA ARG A 381 -22.82 25.48 14.99
C ARG A 381 -23.32 24.85 13.68
N ALA A 382 -22.84 25.33 12.53
CA ALA A 382 -23.18 24.74 11.23
C ALA A 382 -22.52 23.37 11.03
N GLY A 383 -21.24 23.21 11.44
CA GLY A 383 -20.54 21.93 11.44
C GLY A 383 -21.19 20.89 12.36
N TRP A 384 -21.62 21.29 13.56
CA TRP A 384 -22.37 20.41 14.46
C TRP A 384 -23.66 19.88 13.83
N ARG A 385 -24.48 20.74 13.23
CA ARG A 385 -25.69 20.31 12.51
C ARG A 385 -25.38 19.31 11.39
N LEU A 386 -24.26 19.52 10.69
CA LEU A 386 -23.80 18.61 9.64
C LEU A 386 -23.42 17.24 10.21
N LEU A 387 -22.66 17.20 11.31
CA LEU A 387 -22.28 15.96 12.00
C LEU A 387 -23.50 15.21 12.53
N CYS A 388 -24.48 15.88 13.15
CA CYS A 388 -25.71 15.21 13.58
C CYS A 388 -26.49 14.61 12.40
N ARG A 389 -26.50 15.28 11.25
CA ARG A 389 -27.25 14.83 10.06
C ARG A 389 -26.56 13.70 9.31
N HIS A 390 -25.24 13.77 9.16
CA HIS A 390 -24.49 12.91 8.25
C HIS A 390 -23.51 11.96 8.97
N GLY A 391 -23.21 12.22 10.24
CA GLY A 391 -22.30 11.45 11.06
C GLY A 391 -20.91 11.34 10.46
N THR A 392 -20.35 10.13 10.53
CA THR A 392 -19.04 9.78 9.97
C THR A 392 -18.89 10.11 8.50
N ARG A 393 -19.97 10.12 7.71
CA ARG A 393 -19.89 10.33 6.26
C ARG A 393 -19.24 11.67 5.89
N VAL A 394 -19.27 12.65 6.80
CA VAL A 394 -18.62 13.96 6.62
C VAL A 394 -17.09 13.82 6.46
N TYR A 395 -16.47 12.91 7.21
CA TYR A 395 -15.02 12.78 7.30
C TYR A 395 -14.51 11.36 7.01
N ALA A 396 -15.39 10.40 6.71
CA ALA A 396 -15.03 8.99 6.47
C ALA A 396 -14.03 8.81 5.33
N ALA A 397 -14.03 9.71 4.35
CA ALA A 397 -13.07 9.69 3.24
C ALA A 397 -11.62 10.02 3.66
N LEU A 398 -11.47 10.67 4.81
CA LEU A 398 -10.20 11.16 5.35
C LEU A 398 -9.53 10.15 6.29
N LEU A 399 -10.26 9.12 6.73
CA LEU A 399 -9.74 8.06 7.58
C LEU A 399 -8.88 7.12 6.72
N ARG A 400 -7.55 7.33 6.74
CA ARG A 400 -6.59 6.61 5.88
C ARG A 400 -6.24 5.22 6.42
N ASP A 401 -5.88 5.11 7.70
CA ASP A 401 -5.47 3.85 8.34
C ASP A 401 -5.78 3.81 9.84
N GLU A 402 -5.68 2.61 10.45
CA GLU A 402 -5.92 2.40 11.88
C GLU A 402 -4.91 3.14 12.79
N HIS A 403 -3.71 3.44 12.28
CA HIS A 403 -2.56 3.92 13.08
C HIS A 403 -2.39 5.45 13.11
N ASP A 404 -2.99 6.20 12.17
CA ASP A 404 -2.81 7.67 12.03
C ASP A 404 -3.95 8.50 12.65
N ASN A 405 -4.73 7.93 13.58
CA ASN A 405 -5.97 8.56 14.05
C ASN A 405 -5.79 9.47 15.27
N GLU A 406 -4.57 9.88 15.61
CA GLU A 406 -4.32 10.72 16.79
C GLU A 406 -5.13 12.03 16.74
N ASP A 407 -5.34 12.56 15.52
CA ASP A 407 -6.04 13.82 15.24
C ASP A 407 -7.44 13.63 14.63
N MET A 408 -8.06 12.45 14.76
CA MET A 408 -9.33 12.19 14.07
C MET A 408 -10.46 13.16 14.48
N VAL A 409 -10.47 13.62 15.74
CA VAL A 409 -11.43 14.65 16.20
C VAL A 409 -11.18 15.97 15.50
N ALA A 410 -9.93 16.44 15.45
CA ALA A 410 -9.56 17.68 14.77
C ALA A 410 -9.90 17.62 13.27
N LEU A 411 -9.62 16.48 12.63
CA LEU A 411 -9.96 16.21 11.24
C LEU A 411 -11.48 16.22 10.99
N ALA A 412 -12.26 15.59 11.87
CA ALA A 412 -13.72 15.59 11.80
C ALA A 412 -14.29 17.02 11.96
N ILE A 413 -13.73 17.81 12.88
CA ILE A 413 -14.10 19.22 13.10
C ILE A 413 -13.77 20.05 11.86
N ALA A 414 -12.56 19.95 11.34
CA ALA A 414 -12.10 20.68 10.16
C ALA A 414 -12.97 20.34 8.94
N ALA A 415 -13.20 19.05 8.68
CA ALA A 415 -14.06 18.59 7.60
C ALA A 415 -15.51 19.09 7.75
N ALA A 416 -16.09 19.01 8.95
CA ALA A 416 -17.45 19.47 9.20
C ALA A 416 -17.61 20.97 9.01
N ASN A 417 -16.66 21.76 9.51
CA ASN A 417 -16.64 23.21 9.35
C ASN A 417 -16.47 23.60 7.87
N LEU A 418 -15.56 22.94 7.16
CA LEU A 418 -15.30 23.17 5.75
C LEU A 418 -16.54 22.88 4.88
N VAL A 419 -17.15 21.71 5.06
CA VAL A 419 -18.35 21.32 4.31
C VAL A 419 -19.52 22.24 4.64
N ALA A 420 -19.67 22.63 5.91
CA ALA A 420 -20.70 23.59 6.32
C ALA A 420 -20.47 24.99 5.71
N ALA A 421 -19.23 25.45 5.61
CA ALA A 421 -18.87 26.73 4.99
C ALA A 421 -19.14 26.75 3.48
N CYS A 422 -19.17 25.58 2.82
CA CYS A 422 -19.57 25.46 1.43
C CYS A 422 -21.07 25.71 1.20
N GLN A 423 -21.92 25.68 2.25
CA GLN A 423 -23.36 25.94 2.18
C GLN A 423 -24.08 25.18 1.04
N ARG A 424 -23.58 23.99 0.68
CA ARG A 424 -24.16 23.15 -0.37
C ARG A 424 -25.04 22.05 0.23
N PRO A 425 -26.13 21.67 -0.46
CA PRO A 425 -26.87 20.48 -0.07
C PRO A 425 -26.03 19.22 -0.34
N GLY A 426 -25.98 18.32 0.64
CA GLY A 426 -25.28 17.04 0.53
C GLY A 426 -23.83 17.07 1.01
N LEU A 427 -23.09 16.01 0.69
CA LEU A 427 -21.68 15.86 1.06
C LEU A 427 -20.80 15.90 -0.19
N PRO A 428 -19.56 16.40 -0.07
CA PRO A 428 -18.61 16.37 -1.18
C PRO A 428 -18.31 14.92 -1.59
N PRO A 429 -18.02 14.67 -2.88
CA PRO A 429 -17.46 13.40 -3.32
C PRO A 429 -16.24 13.02 -2.44
N PRO A 430 -16.16 11.77 -1.95
CA PRO A 430 -15.10 11.35 -1.04
C PRO A 430 -13.71 11.46 -1.68
N GLU A 431 -13.61 11.36 -3.01
CA GLU A 431 -12.37 11.55 -3.76
C GLU A 431 -11.80 12.98 -3.58
N LEU A 432 -12.65 14.02 -3.57
CA LEU A 432 -12.20 15.39 -3.37
C LEU A 432 -11.69 15.64 -1.95
N MET A 433 -12.42 15.13 -0.94
CA MET A 433 -12.01 15.29 0.45
C MET A 433 -10.67 14.60 0.70
N ARG A 434 -10.47 13.39 0.18
CA ARG A 434 -9.20 12.68 0.30
C ARG A 434 -8.05 13.48 -0.32
N GLN A 435 -8.24 13.97 -1.55
CA GLN A 435 -7.23 14.77 -2.22
C GLN A 435 -6.92 16.06 -1.44
N LEU A 436 -7.94 16.74 -0.93
CA LEU A 436 -7.73 17.94 -0.13
C LEU A 436 -6.88 17.65 1.10
N ALA A 437 -7.17 16.57 1.83
CA ALA A 437 -6.35 16.17 2.97
C ALA A 437 -4.92 15.75 2.56
N GLU A 438 -4.72 15.13 1.39
CA GLU A 438 -3.38 14.84 0.86
C GLU A 438 -2.59 16.12 0.58
N ILE A 439 -3.25 17.16 0.07
CA ILE A 439 -2.63 18.44 -0.22
C ILE A 439 -2.36 19.27 1.05
N GLU A 440 -3.21 19.18 2.07
CA GLU A 440 -2.98 19.82 3.37
C GLU A 440 -1.84 19.15 4.14
N ASP A 441 -1.76 17.81 4.14
CA ASP A 441 -0.72 17.02 4.80
C ASP A 441 0.69 17.29 4.23
N GLN A 442 0.78 17.57 2.92
CA GLN A 442 2.03 17.96 2.26
C GLN A 442 2.44 19.42 2.52
N ASN A 443 1.58 20.22 3.16
CA ASN A 443 1.81 21.65 3.31
C ASN A 443 2.29 21.98 4.72
N THR A 444 3.52 22.46 4.81
CA THR A 444 4.10 22.95 6.07
C THR A 444 3.89 24.45 6.27
N THR A 445 3.25 25.14 5.32
CA THR A 445 3.06 26.60 5.37
C THR A 445 1.74 26.97 6.05
N ASP A 446 1.77 28.01 6.90
CA ASP A 446 0.60 28.60 7.57
C ASP A 446 -0.40 29.30 6.62
N ASP A 447 -0.21 29.18 5.30
CA ASP A 447 -1.04 29.86 4.30
C ASP A 447 -2.46 29.28 4.30
N PRO A 448 -3.51 30.13 4.37
CA PRO A 448 -4.89 29.70 4.51
C PRO A 448 -5.38 28.62 3.54
N LEU A 449 -6.28 27.80 4.08
CA LEU A 449 -7.17 26.84 3.42
C LEU A 449 -7.62 27.25 2.01
N VAL A 450 -7.80 26.24 1.15
CA VAL A 450 -8.43 26.35 -0.17
C VAL A 450 -9.67 27.26 -0.12
N PRO A 451 -9.79 28.27 -1.00
CA PRO A 451 -10.86 29.25 -0.91
C PRO A 451 -12.20 28.57 -1.18
N MET A 452 -13.23 28.95 -0.41
CA MET A 452 -14.56 28.30 -0.51
C MET A 452 -15.14 28.30 -1.94
N PRO A 453 -15.01 29.37 -2.75
CA PRO A 453 -15.46 29.33 -4.14
C PRO A 453 -14.81 28.23 -4.98
N LEU A 454 -13.50 27.97 -4.81
CA LEU A 454 -12.78 26.91 -5.52
C LEU A 454 -13.31 25.54 -5.10
N LEU A 455 -13.43 25.29 -3.80
CA LEU A 455 -13.94 24.02 -3.30
C LEU A 455 -15.39 23.77 -3.76
N ARG A 456 -16.25 24.79 -3.75
CA ARG A 456 -17.63 24.70 -4.26
C ARG A 456 -17.66 24.37 -5.76
N ALA A 457 -16.84 25.04 -6.57
CA ALA A 457 -16.77 24.80 -8.01
C ALA A 457 -16.22 23.39 -8.33
N ALA A 458 -15.19 22.95 -7.61
CA ALA A 458 -14.64 21.60 -7.73
C ALA A 458 -15.66 20.54 -7.34
N TRP A 459 -16.42 20.76 -6.26
CA TRP A 459 -17.51 19.88 -5.84
C TRP A 459 -18.55 19.72 -6.96
N ASP A 460 -19.02 20.82 -7.55
CA ASP A 460 -20.00 20.77 -8.64
C ASP A 460 -19.48 20.02 -9.87
N ALA A 461 -18.25 20.32 -10.28
CA ALA A 461 -17.61 19.62 -11.39
C ALA A 461 -17.50 18.12 -11.12
N ALA A 462 -17.09 17.72 -9.91
CA ALA A 462 -16.98 16.31 -9.55
C ALA A 462 -18.34 15.59 -9.50
N LEU A 463 -19.42 16.26 -9.06
CA LEU A 463 -20.75 15.67 -9.07
C LEU A 463 -21.30 15.46 -10.49
N ALA A 464 -20.95 16.33 -11.43
CA ALA A 464 -21.31 16.20 -12.84
C ALA A 464 -20.64 15.00 -13.54
N LEU A 465 -19.55 14.46 -12.98
CA LEU A 465 -18.87 13.29 -13.53
C LEU A 465 -19.64 11.99 -13.22
N PRO A 466 -19.88 11.13 -14.23
CA PRO A 466 -20.79 9.98 -14.11
C PRO A 466 -20.21 8.82 -13.31
N THR A 467 -18.87 8.67 -13.28
CA THR A 467 -18.23 7.51 -12.66
C THR A 467 -17.30 7.92 -11.52
N ARG A 468 -17.16 7.01 -10.54
CA ARG A 468 -16.20 7.16 -9.44
C ARG A 468 -14.76 7.28 -9.95
N HIS A 469 -14.42 6.56 -11.02
CA HIS A 469 -13.08 6.63 -11.63
C HIS A 469 -12.80 8.02 -12.21
N ALA A 470 -13.75 8.60 -12.95
CA ALA A 470 -13.61 9.96 -13.48
C ALA A 470 -13.49 11.01 -12.36
N ARG A 471 -14.26 10.87 -11.27
CA ARG A 471 -14.14 11.73 -10.08
C ARG A 471 -12.78 11.64 -9.42
N ARG A 472 -12.22 10.43 -9.32
CA ARG A 472 -10.88 10.21 -8.77
C ARG A 472 -9.81 10.85 -9.65
N ALA A 473 -9.90 10.68 -10.97
CA ALA A 473 -8.98 11.29 -11.92
C ALA A 473 -9.06 12.83 -11.85
N PHE A 474 -10.27 13.39 -11.82
CA PHE A 474 -10.50 14.81 -11.64
C PHE A 474 -9.89 15.35 -10.34
N ALA A 475 -10.11 14.66 -9.21
CA ALA A 475 -9.56 15.06 -7.92
C ALA A 475 -8.02 15.04 -7.94
N ALA A 476 -7.43 13.92 -8.38
CA ALA A 476 -5.99 13.71 -8.38
C ALA A 476 -5.21 14.60 -9.34
N ASP A 477 -5.87 15.13 -10.39
CA ASP A 477 -5.23 15.91 -11.44
C ASP A 477 -5.76 17.35 -11.46
N ALA A 478 -6.92 17.59 -12.06
CA ALA A 478 -7.45 18.94 -12.26
C ALA A 478 -7.65 19.73 -10.95
N PHE A 479 -8.23 19.10 -9.91
CA PHE A 479 -8.42 19.74 -8.61
C PHE A 479 -7.08 19.99 -7.90
N ALA A 480 -6.18 19.00 -7.89
CA ALA A 480 -4.86 19.15 -7.29
C ALA A 480 -4.07 20.31 -7.92
N ARG A 481 -4.01 20.38 -9.26
CA ARG A 481 -3.36 21.48 -9.98
C ARG A 481 -3.97 22.85 -9.64
N ALA A 482 -5.30 22.93 -9.53
CA ALA A 482 -5.95 24.20 -9.19
C ALA A 482 -5.63 24.66 -7.76
N VAL A 483 -5.55 23.73 -6.80
CA VAL A 483 -5.12 24.05 -5.44
C VAL A 483 -3.65 24.46 -5.41
N THR A 484 -2.77 23.75 -6.12
CA THR A 484 -1.35 24.12 -6.25
C THR A 484 -1.21 25.51 -6.87
N TRP A 485 -1.92 25.80 -7.95
CA TRP A 485 -1.96 27.12 -8.55
C TRP A 485 -2.39 28.18 -7.53
N TRP A 486 -3.50 27.94 -6.83
CA TRP A 486 -4.01 28.90 -5.86
C TRP A 486 -2.96 29.23 -4.78
N ARG A 487 -2.26 28.22 -4.27
CA ARG A 487 -1.23 28.38 -3.25
C ARG A 487 0.02 29.08 -3.79
N CYS A 488 0.51 28.67 -4.96
CA CYS A 488 1.80 29.13 -5.48
C CYS A 488 1.72 30.44 -6.27
N ALA A 489 0.55 30.82 -6.78
CA ALA A 489 0.40 32.07 -7.52
C ALA A 489 0.58 33.28 -6.59
N ARG A 490 1.56 34.13 -6.91
CA ARG A 490 1.79 35.42 -6.19
C ARG A 490 0.61 36.38 -6.35
N ASP A 491 0.02 36.41 -7.55
CA ASP A 491 -1.08 37.33 -7.89
C ASP A 491 -2.44 36.60 -7.85
N ARG A 492 -2.90 36.23 -6.65
CA ARG A 492 -4.21 35.56 -6.49
C ARG A 492 -5.34 36.53 -6.86
N PRO A 493 -6.15 36.23 -7.89
CA PRO A 493 -7.29 37.08 -8.20
C PRO A 493 -8.34 37.00 -7.09
N SER A 494 -9.06 38.10 -6.83
CA SER A 494 -10.30 38.04 -6.08
C SER A 494 -11.30 37.16 -6.84
N VAL A 495 -11.90 36.18 -6.16
CA VAL A 495 -12.81 35.21 -6.76
C VAL A 495 -14.24 35.56 -6.41
N PRO A 496 -15.08 35.95 -7.39
CA PRO A 496 -16.50 36.15 -7.15
C PRO A 496 -17.19 34.87 -6.66
N PRO A 497 -18.25 34.99 -5.84
CA PRO A 497 -19.08 33.84 -5.50
C PRO A 497 -19.77 33.27 -6.76
N GLY A 498 -19.93 31.94 -6.82
CA GLY A 498 -20.67 31.27 -7.89
C GLY A 498 -19.92 31.04 -9.20
N ILE A 499 -18.60 31.28 -9.23
CA ILE A 499 -17.77 31.03 -10.41
C ILE A 499 -17.72 29.52 -10.75
N PRO A 500 -17.91 29.13 -12.03
CA PRO A 500 -17.88 27.73 -12.43
C PRO A 500 -16.45 27.18 -12.48
N TRP A 501 -16.31 25.85 -12.42
CA TRP A 501 -15.01 25.16 -12.47
C TRP A 501 -14.16 25.53 -13.69
N ALA A 502 -14.78 25.71 -14.87
CA ALA A 502 -14.08 26.08 -16.10
C ALA A 502 -13.23 27.35 -15.97
N TRP A 503 -13.62 28.28 -15.09
CA TRP A 503 -12.82 29.46 -14.81
C TRP A 503 -11.53 29.12 -14.06
N PHE A 504 -11.62 28.26 -13.03
CA PHE A 504 -10.46 27.81 -12.26
C PHE A 504 -9.50 27.04 -13.16
N ASP A 505 -10.01 26.10 -13.96
CA ASP A 505 -9.23 25.31 -14.89
C ASP A 505 -8.48 26.17 -15.93
N ALA A 506 -9.15 27.18 -16.49
CA ALA A 506 -8.53 28.12 -17.41
C ALA A 506 -7.40 28.95 -16.73
N ARG A 507 -7.60 29.37 -15.48
CA ARG A 507 -6.59 30.13 -14.72
C ARG A 507 -5.39 29.28 -14.33
N THR A 508 -5.63 28.06 -13.87
CA THR A 508 -4.60 27.07 -13.58
C THR A 508 -3.78 26.75 -14.82
N THR A 509 -4.43 26.48 -15.95
CA THR A 509 -3.76 26.22 -17.23
C THR A 509 -2.91 27.41 -17.68
N ALA A 510 -3.43 28.63 -17.59
CA ALA A 510 -2.67 29.84 -17.94
C ALA A 510 -1.44 30.05 -17.03
N TRP A 511 -1.58 29.76 -15.73
CA TRP A 511 -0.46 29.81 -14.78
C TRP A 511 0.58 28.73 -15.07
N GLU A 512 0.18 27.48 -15.32
CA GLU A 512 1.12 26.40 -15.64
C GLU A 512 1.89 26.67 -16.94
N GLN A 513 1.21 27.23 -17.95
CA GLN A 513 1.85 27.67 -19.18
C GLN A 513 2.86 28.79 -18.91
N ARG A 514 2.54 29.75 -18.02
CA ARG A 514 3.47 30.79 -17.57
C ARG A 514 4.67 30.18 -16.87
N GLU A 515 4.47 29.31 -15.87
CA GLU A 515 5.55 28.66 -15.13
C GLU A 515 6.44 27.82 -16.05
N ARG A 516 5.84 27.08 -17.01
CA ARG A 516 6.60 26.34 -18.01
C ARG A 516 7.40 27.28 -18.89
N ALA A 517 6.81 28.39 -19.35
CA ALA A 517 7.50 29.41 -20.11
C ALA A 517 8.67 29.99 -19.30
N LEU A 518 8.45 30.39 -18.04
CA LEU A 518 9.48 30.90 -17.12
C LEU A 518 10.65 29.92 -16.98
N ARG A 519 10.37 28.64 -16.72
CA ARG A 519 11.41 27.60 -16.59
C ARG A 519 12.20 27.38 -17.87
N THR A 520 11.58 27.59 -19.04
CA THR A 520 12.27 27.54 -20.33
C THR A 520 12.92 28.86 -20.73
N ALA A 521 12.49 29.98 -20.14
CA ALA A 521 12.81 31.33 -20.58
C ALA A 521 14.16 31.84 -20.09
N ASP A 522 14.78 31.23 -19.07
CA ASP A 522 16.18 31.51 -18.75
C ASP A 522 17.11 31.24 -19.95
N ALA A 523 16.69 30.42 -20.91
CA ALA A 523 17.42 30.21 -22.17
C ALA A 523 16.99 31.15 -23.33
N TRP A 524 15.88 31.90 -23.21
CA TRP A 524 15.26 32.63 -24.33
C TRP A 524 15.16 34.13 -24.03
N GLN A 525 16.33 34.75 -23.94
CA GLN A 525 16.50 36.21 -23.83
C GLN A 525 17.14 36.76 -25.11
N TRP A 526 16.82 37.99 -25.46
CA TRP A 526 17.43 38.71 -26.57
C TRP A 526 17.58 40.17 -26.21
N THR A 527 18.66 40.81 -26.63
CA THR A 527 18.83 42.25 -26.46
C THR A 527 18.19 42.99 -27.63
N GLY A 528 17.34 43.96 -27.31
CA GLY A 528 16.79 44.93 -28.25
C GLY A 528 17.83 46.01 -28.57
N PRO A 529 17.93 46.47 -29.83
CA PRO A 529 18.87 47.53 -30.19
C PRO A 529 18.42 48.93 -29.71
N VAL A 530 17.17 49.06 -29.27
CA VAL A 530 16.59 50.32 -28.76
C VAL A 530 16.15 50.09 -27.32
N ALA A 531 16.75 50.84 -26.41
CA ALA A 531 16.41 50.85 -24.98
C ALA A 531 15.02 51.47 -24.74
N ALA A 532 14.52 51.39 -23.50
CA ALA A 532 13.28 52.05 -23.15
C ALA A 532 13.40 53.59 -23.28
N PHE A 533 12.39 54.25 -23.83
CA PHE A 533 12.34 55.70 -23.99
C PHE A 533 10.90 56.24 -23.84
N GLU A 534 10.75 57.55 -23.76
CA GLU A 534 9.44 58.22 -23.70
C GLU A 534 9.25 59.13 -24.90
N CYS A 535 8.06 59.09 -25.50
CA CYS A 535 7.65 59.96 -26.61
C CYS A 535 6.22 60.42 -26.37
N GLN A 536 6.01 61.74 -26.26
CA GLN A 536 4.69 62.37 -26.11
C GLN A 536 3.82 61.78 -24.99
N GLY A 537 4.42 61.46 -23.84
CA GLY A 537 3.70 60.87 -22.70
C GLY A 537 3.43 59.36 -22.81
N VAL A 538 3.96 58.70 -23.84
CA VAL A 538 3.97 57.24 -23.99
C VAL A 538 5.38 56.72 -23.72
N ARG A 539 5.50 55.80 -22.76
CA ARG A 539 6.73 55.06 -22.46
C ARG A 539 6.79 53.79 -23.31
N VAL A 540 7.82 53.68 -24.12
CA VAL A 540 8.13 52.54 -24.98
C VAL A 540 9.09 51.62 -24.21
N VAL A 541 8.70 50.37 -23.97
CA VAL A 541 9.48 49.40 -23.19
C VAL A 541 9.79 48.16 -24.03
N PRO A 542 11.06 47.79 -24.24
CA PRO A 542 11.41 46.59 -24.99
C PRO A 542 10.97 45.33 -24.24
N LEU A 543 10.48 44.34 -24.97
CA LEU A 543 10.15 43.02 -24.43
C LEU A 543 11.26 42.05 -24.84
N GLU A 544 12.23 41.88 -23.95
CA GLU A 544 13.56 41.25 -24.20
C GLU A 544 13.67 39.79 -23.76
N SER A 545 12.56 39.20 -23.34
CA SER A 545 12.50 37.80 -22.94
C SER A 545 11.16 37.18 -23.30
N MET A 546 11.14 35.85 -23.41
CA MET A 546 9.88 35.11 -23.56
C MET A 546 8.90 35.43 -22.43
N VAL A 547 9.40 35.65 -21.21
CA VAL A 547 8.60 36.06 -20.04
C VAL A 547 7.91 37.39 -20.30
N ALA A 548 8.66 38.39 -20.78
CA ALA A 548 8.13 39.72 -21.04
C ALA A 548 7.06 39.70 -22.15
N LEU A 549 7.25 38.91 -23.21
CA LEU A 549 6.24 38.69 -24.25
C LEU A 549 4.97 38.03 -23.69
N TRP A 550 5.13 37.02 -22.85
CA TRP A 550 4.01 36.30 -22.25
C TRP A 550 3.19 37.21 -21.33
N ASP A 551 3.85 37.92 -20.42
CA ASP A 551 3.21 38.85 -19.49
C ASP A 551 2.49 39.99 -20.24
N GLU A 552 3.04 40.47 -21.35
CA GLU A 552 2.36 41.42 -22.23
C GLU A 552 1.11 40.83 -22.89
N GLY A 553 1.25 39.66 -23.55
CA GLY A 553 0.14 39.02 -24.25
C GLY A 553 -1.02 38.63 -23.34
N LEU A 554 -0.73 38.22 -22.10
CA LEU A 554 -1.74 37.94 -21.09
C LEU A 554 -2.47 39.21 -20.65
N ALA A 555 -1.72 40.27 -20.32
CA ALA A 555 -2.28 41.53 -19.85
C ALA A 555 -3.16 42.20 -20.92
N MET A 556 -2.68 42.19 -22.16
CA MET A 556 -3.34 42.80 -23.31
C MET A 556 -4.29 41.84 -24.05
N ARG A 557 -4.37 40.56 -23.64
CA ARG A 557 -5.23 39.52 -24.23
C ARG A 557 -5.00 39.28 -25.73
N HIS A 558 -3.75 39.16 -26.16
CA HIS A 558 -3.38 38.79 -27.54
C HIS A 558 -2.21 37.79 -27.60
N CYS A 559 -1.95 37.28 -28.80
CA CYS A 559 -1.06 36.14 -29.02
C CYS A 559 0.45 36.44 -29.00
N VAL A 560 0.89 37.61 -28.54
CA VAL A 560 2.33 37.98 -28.58
C VAL A 560 3.18 37.12 -27.64
N GLY A 561 2.56 36.54 -26.61
CA GLY A 561 3.18 35.56 -25.72
C GLY A 561 3.47 34.21 -26.37
N GLY A 562 3.02 33.98 -27.61
CA GLY A 562 3.25 32.71 -28.30
C GLY A 562 4.72 32.46 -28.63
N VAL A 563 5.13 31.19 -28.57
CA VAL A 563 6.50 30.71 -28.85
C VAL A 563 7.04 31.22 -30.20
N ASN A 564 6.17 31.41 -31.20
CA ASN A 564 6.57 31.91 -32.53
C ASN A 564 7.13 33.34 -32.49
N PHE A 565 6.59 34.21 -31.63
CA PHE A 565 7.13 35.57 -31.45
C PHE A 565 8.51 35.51 -30.80
N ALA A 566 8.66 34.70 -29.75
CA ALA A 566 9.95 34.54 -29.07
C ALA A 566 11.03 33.98 -30.02
N LYS A 567 10.72 32.98 -30.85
CA LYS A 567 11.64 32.46 -31.88
C LYS A 567 12.04 33.54 -32.89
N ALA A 568 11.09 34.35 -33.36
CA ALA A 568 11.38 35.43 -34.29
C ALA A 568 12.23 36.55 -33.67
N CYS A 569 12.02 36.84 -32.38
CA CYS A 569 12.86 37.76 -31.63
C CYS A 569 14.27 37.23 -31.44
N LEU A 570 14.42 35.95 -31.07
CA LEU A 570 15.71 35.29 -30.93
C LEU A 570 16.49 35.31 -32.26
N ALA A 571 15.82 35.08 -33.38
CA ALA A 571 16.40 35.13 -34.72
C ALA A 571 16.70 36.55 -35.24
N GLY A 572 16.39 37.61 -34.47
CA GLY A 572 16.62 38.99 -34.92
C GLY A 572 15.67 39.47 -36.04
N THR A 573 14.62 38.72 -36.36
CA THR A 573 13.66 39.05 -37.44
C THR A 573 12.42 39.77 -36.92
N ARG A 574 12.26 39.83 -35.60
CA ARG A 574 11.18 40.55 -34.92
C ARG A 574 11.70 41.26 -33.68
N ARG A 575 11.13 42.41 -33.37
CA ARG A 575 11.26 43.07 -32.05
C ARG A 575 9.88 43.50 -31.60
N VAL A 576 9.64 43.42 -30.29
CA VAL A 576 8.34 43.73 -29.71
C VAL A 576 8.53 44.67 -28.54
N TYR A 577 7.67 45.68 -28.48
CA TYR A 577 7.70 46.73 -27.46
C TYR A 577 6.31 46.89 -26.85
N SER A 578 6.26 47.10 -25.54
CA SER A 578 5.06 47.52 -24.81
C SER A 578 4.99 49.04 -24.83
N LEU A 579 3.88 49.59 -25.31
CA LEU A 579 3.59 51.02 -25.30
C LEU A 579 2.71 51.31 -24.08
N ARG A 580 3.23 52.08 -23.12
CA ARG A 580 2.60 52.32 -21.83
C ARG A 580 2.37 53.80 -21.62
N ASP A 581 1.30 54.16 -20.93
CA ASP A 581 1.10 55.51 -20.44
C ASP A 581 2.24 55.86 -19.46
N ALA A 582 3.00 56.92 -19.74
CA ALA A 582 4.21 57.23 -18.98
C ALA A 582 3.92 57.56 -17.50
N ARG A 583 2.74 58.11 -17.21
CA ARG A 583 2.34 58.51 -15.85
C ARG A 583 1.82 57.33 -15.03
N SER A 584 0.87 56.58 -15.57
CA SER A 584 0.17 55.50 -14.86
C SER A 584 0.83 54.13 -15.04
N GLY A 585 1.73 53.97 -16.01
CA GLY A 585 2.30 52.68 -16.41
C GLY A 585 1.30 51.73 -17.09
N ARG A 586 0.06 52.18 -17.31
CA ARG A 586 -1.00 51.38 -17.95
C ARG A 586 -0.60 51.04 -19.39
N ARG A 587 -0.73 49.77 -19.78
CA ARG A 587 -0.47 49.34 -21.16
C ARG A 587 -1.53 49.92 -22.11
N LEU A 588 -1.07 50.59 -23.16
CA LEU A 588 -1.91 51.22 -24.20
C LEU A 588 -1.97 50.35 -25.46
N ALA A 589 -0.81 49.85 -25.91
CA ALA A 589 -0.69 48.99 -27.08
C ALA A 589 0.59 48.15 -27.02
N THR A 590 0.71 47.18 -27.91
CA THR A 590 1.94 46.42 -28.13
C THR A 590 2.36 46.60 -29.58
N ALA A 591 3.58 47.10 -29.80
CA ALA A 591 4.15 47.32 -31.11
C ALA A 591 5.05 46.14 -31.50
N SER A 592 4.78 45.50 -32.63
CA SER A 592 5.67 44.53 -33.25
C SER A 592 6.34 45.14 -34.47
N CYS A 593 7.65 45.11 -34.52
CA CYS A 593 8.48 45.50 -35.66
C CYS A 593 9.06 44.23 -36.29
N VAL A 594 9.05 44.12 -37.61
CA VAL A 594 9.54 42.96 -38.35
C VAL A 594 10.57 43.36 -39.39
N ARG A 595 11.48 42.44 -39.70
CA ARG A 595 12.52 42.66 -40.69
C ARG A 595 12.86 41.37 -41.41
N LYS A 596 13.05 41.46 -42.73
CA LYS A 596 13.69 40.42 -43.51
C LYS A 596 15.21 40.64 -43.53
N PRO A 597 16.04 39.60 -43.71
CA PRO A 597 17.48 39.79 -43.86
C PRO A 597 17.81 40.84 -44.93
N GLY A 598 18.62 41.84 -44.59
CA GLY A 598 19.03 42.91 -45.50
C GLY A 598 18.02 44.05 -45.72
N GLU A 599 16.83 44.01 -45.10
CA GLU A 599 15.83 45.08 -45.22
C GLU A 599 15.81 46.00 -43.99
N ALA A 600 15.23 47.19 -44.12
CA ALA A 600 14.91 48.06 -42.99
C ALA A 600 13.80 47.45 -42.11
N TRP A 601 13.77 47.79 -40.83
CA TRP A 601 12.66 47.47 -39.95
C TRP A 601 11.38 48.10 -40.47
N ARG A 602 10.29 47.33 -40.45
CA ARG A 602 8.94 47.77 -40.80
C ARG A 602 7.99 47.51 -39.64
N GLU A 603 6.94 48.31 -39.58
CA GLU A 603 5.84 48.02 -38.68
C GLU A 603 5.20 46.68 -39.06
N GLY A 604 5.13 45.76 -38.11
CA GLY A 604 4.44 44.49 -38.28
C GLY A 604 2.98 44.61 -37.88
N GLN A 605 2.73 44.95 -36.61
CA GLN A 605 1.38 45.17 -36.09
C GLN A 605 1.43 46.04 -34.83
N VAL A 606 0.72 47.17 -34.83
CA VAL A 606 0.52 48.05 -33.66
C VAL A 606 -0.96 48.15 -33.31
N ALA A 607 -1.83 48.19 -34.33
CA ALA A 607 -3.28 48.10 -34.17
C ALA A 607 -3.76 46.63 -34.32
N GLY A 608 -4.38 46.11 -33.26
CA GLY A 608 -5.01 44.80 -33.26
C GLY A 608 -6.28 44.85 -32.40
N PHE A 609 -7.15 43.85 -32.51
CA PHE A 609 -8.44 43.81 -31.80
C PHE A 609 -8.33 44.09 -30.29
N ALA A 610 -7.20 43.72 -29.68
CA ALA A 610 -6.95 43.91 -28.26
C ALA A 610 -6.19 45.22 -27.91
N ASN A 611 -5.61 45.90 -28.89
CA ASN A 611 -4.93 47.20 -28.72
C ASN A 611 -5.90 48.34 -29.00
N ARG A 612 -6.87 48.52 -28.10
CA ARG A 612 -7.98 49.50 -28.28
C ARG A 612 -7.52 50.95 -28.36
N ASP A 613 -6.37 51.27 -27.76
CA ASP A 613 -5.82 52.62 -27.71
C ASP A 613 -4.77 52.88 -28.82
N ALA A 614 -4.56 51.92 -29.75
CA ALA A 614 -3.55 52.03 -30.80
C ALA A 614 -3.77 53.17 -31.81
N THR A 615 -5.01 53.67 -31.91
CA THR A 615 -5.37 54.75 -32.84
C THR A 615 -5.14 56.14 -32.25
N ARG A 616 -4.73 56.24 -30.98
CA ARG A 616 -4.41 57.55 -30.40
C ARG A 616 -3.18 58.14 -31.09
N ALA A 617 -3.22 59.44 -31.33
CA ALA A 617 -2.15 60.14 -32.05
C ALA A 617 -0.78 60.02 -31.38
N ASP A 618 -0.75 60.02 -30.03
CA ASP A 618 0.45 59.84 -29.22
C ASP A 618 1.04 58.43 -29.34
N VAL A 619 0.20 57.39 -29.37
CA VAL A 619 0.63 56.00 -29.58
C VAL A 619 1.19 55.80 -30.99
N LEU A 620 0.57 56.40 -32.01
CA LEU A 620 1.07 56.36 -33.39
C LEU A 620 2.36 57.16 -33.57
N ALA A 621 2.53 58.27 -32.85
CA ALA A 621 3.77 59.04 -32.83
C ALA A 621 4.90 58.22 -32.19
N ALA A 622 4.65 57.64 -31.01
CA ALA A 622 5.63 56.80 -30.31
C ALA A 622 6.03 55.56 -31.13
N SER A 623 5.08 54.95 -31.87
CA SER A 623 5.38 53.82 -32.75
C SER A 623 6.24 54.19 -33.97
N ARG A 624 6.05 55.38 -34.53
CA ARG A 624 6.89 55.90 -35.63
C ARG A 624 8.30 56.20 -35.14
N GLU A 625 8.41 56.91 -34.02
CA GLU A 625 9.69 57.19 -33.35
C GLU A 625 10.47 55.90 -33.05
N LEU A 626 9.77 54.86 -32.55
CA LEU A 626 10.36 53.54 -32.33
C LEU A 626 10.93 52.93 -33.62
N LEU A 627 10.20 53.03 -34.74
CA LEU A 627 10.64 52.47 -36.01
C LEU A 627 11.87 53.21 -36.56
N ASP A 628 11.89 54.53 -36.43
CA ASP A 628 13.02 55.38 -36.82
C ASP A 628 14.25 55.06 -35.97
N ALA A 629 14.09 54.94 -34.65
CA ALA A 629 15.15 54.53 -33.72
C ALA A 629 15.70 53.14 -34.06
N LEU A 630 14.84 52.17 -34.39
CA LEU A 630 15.24 50.82 -34.81
C LEU A 630 16.06 50.83 -36.12
N ASN A 631 15.65 51.66 -37.08
CA ASN A 631 16.35 51.80 -38.35
C ASN A 631 17.68 52.53 -38.21
N ALA A 632 17.75 53.56 -37.38
CA ALA A 632 19.00 54.26 -37.05
C ALA A 632 20.01 53.31 -36.39
N ALA A 633 19.58 52.56 -35.37
CA ALA A 633 20.43 51.58 -34.70
C ALA A 633 20.89 50.45 -35.65
N HIS A 634 20.04 50.05 -36.59
CA HIS A 634 20.44 49.05 -37.59
C HIS A 634 21.42 49.60 -38.64
N GLY A 635 21.21 50.83 -39.10
CA GLY A 635 22.09 51.50 -40.07
C GLY A 635 23.50 51.72 -39.54
N ALA A 636 23.63 52.06 -38.25
CA ALA A 636 24.92 52.19 -37.58
C ALA A 636 25.74 50.88 -37.61
N ASN A 637 25.08 49.73 -37.44
CA ASN A 637 25.76 48.43 -37.47
C ASN A 637 26.16 47.97 -38.89
N ARG A 638 25.59 48.55 -39.95
CA ARG A 638 25.87 48.17 -41.35
C ARG A 638 27.21 48.69 -41.85
N VAL A 639 27.70 49.78 -41.26
CA VAL A 639 28.96 50.42 -41.68
C VAL A 639 30.17 49.57 -41.27
N ASP A 640 30.03 48.69 -40.27
CA ASP A 640 31.13 47.84 -39.77
C ASP A 640 31.28 46.51 -40.53
N GLU A 641 30.22 45.93 -41.07
CA GLU A 641 30.30 44.64 -41.79
C GLU A 641 30.98 44.75 -43.16
N SER A 642 30.92 45.93 -43.81
CA SER A 642 31.59 46.17 -45.10
C SER A 642 33.11 46.34 -44.99
N THR A 643 33.64 46.57 -43.78
CA THR A 643 35.07 46.82 -43.55
C THR A 643 35.86 45.55 -43.22
N VAL A 644 35.19 44.40 -43.06
CA VAL A 644 35.81 43.12 -42.65
C VAL A 644 36.00 42.14 -43.82
N THR A 645 35.54 42.47 -45.04
CA THR A 645 35.69 41.57 -46.21
C THR A 645 36.84 41.92 -47.17
N GLY A 646 37.71 42.88 -46.83
CA GLY A 646 38.91 43.19 -47.61
C GLY A 646 40.19 42.90 -46.82
N ASP A 647 40.99 41.96 -47.30
CA ASP A 647 42.34 41.60 -46.83
C ASP A 647 42.46 40.89 -45.47
N GLY A 648 42.39 39.55 -45.48
CA GLY A 648 42.98 38.78 -44.37
C GLY A 648 42.52 37.36 -44.11
N VAL A 649 42.12 36.55 -45.11
CA VAL A 649 42.06 35.08 -44.91
C VAL A 649 42.75 34.35 -46.07
N ARG A 650 44.08 34.37 -46.03
CA ARG A 650 44.91 33.26 -46.52
C ARG A 650 45.50 32.58 -45.28
N ALA A 651 45.33 31.26 -45.22
CA ALA A 651 45.94 30.27 -44.32
C ALA A 651 45.44 30.22 -42.86
N ALA A 652 44.50 29.30 -42.59
CA ALA A 652 44.67 28.15 -41.69
C ALA A 652 43.47 27.18 -41.87
#